data_AF-A0A9W9B7P0-F1
#
_entry.id   AF-A0A9W9B7P0-F1
#
_cell.length_a   1.000
_cell.length_b   1.000
_cell.length_c   1.000
_cell.angle_alpha   90.00
_cell.angle_beta   90.00
_cell.angle_gamma   90.00
#
_symmetry.space_group_name_H-M   'P 1'
#
loop_
_entity.id
_entity.type
_entity.pdbx_description
1 polymer ?
#
loop_
_entity_poly.entity_id
_entity_poly.type
_entity_poly.pdbx_seq_one_letter_code
_entity_poly.pdbx_strand_id
1 'polypeptide(L)'
;MLTPALKSIYQKYKADTDFVAEWLAVTAKTNGYEAGTAKASQTATVGVSSGSPGNGTAAPKSTHLIKIKDFEALATFVSKVNDLKIPKDFVFALDRVIVARKGFADRLTSSGLKVNSLSEGRHSFFVEVLEKVRHILKPLIGTTKPDSEETTKADIKPGGVAKNIFSVLEVYHISTEFQNAPDVVPAPATEVKYVAEQEDTFMDVIFAFTALLDDYHRLRAEIKSLWTDYVSGNLDLAAVSVATNVAFEMARNIEEEIESPLGKEGGGSFVANRYFAALCTVFGIEMNAKKQSRDPYNLDAYDLADMCMMNSLTLLASYVQSTGRSEMHLQSYNGSFGWYDETVGDSAQTRRQKWKQDMTAMLEFMPDVSFLASKIDCSTIVDEITRGMAYLANDRTKEPPFWLAWATQIYLDILQFLGQDCDRGYREMQQECLNIKHSLLDIDASSKERSKVLHAACIWDNDPMWMVRKLISDLGLFPNDIAPPFKCLRRNPIYCGLLIHNMRSNLHSSGTQFAATPGALLGVTQLYHVLRQEKMLAEDLEWEDLETLRKLQGNPSFFVGDLPTNREAYFKNYCLGIGTSVTNWAPNRRKSKLKINSANRRNLKYTGYVSLSTNHRLEHPGARQPWSPSAVEAVLNEGVRKQYTDSRDHFQAEFKDIVEKERLELAKLFPPGIIRKLALAIQNEIPGISFNYFTMHNEAWNFLGRLQEGFGQVLGPNVLSKNPDELPFAAGLPLAAAAGQMSPQGDKKVEKSDVLMHVAADVLQQFLREGQGSVIKEASAKKAQPQDVESLEIGDIDPWGIEKLQKAYRF
;
A
#
# COMPACT_ATOMS: atom_id res chain seq x y z
N MET A 1 14.58 -8.62 11.91
CA MET A 1 15.43 -7.42 11.93
C MET A 1 15.14 -6.66 10.65
N LEU A 2 14.94 -5.34 10.71
CA LEU A 2 14.69 -4.50 9.54
C LEU A 2 15.89 -4.54 8.59
N THR A 3 15.65 -4.69 7.30
CA THR A 3 16.66 -4.43 6.26
C THR A 3 17.14 -2.98 6.39
N PRO A 4 18.46 -2.71 6.38
CA PRO A 4 18.99 -1.37 6.61
C PRO A 4 18.39 -0.28 5.71
N ALA A 5 17.97 -0.62 4.49
CA ALA A 5 17.37 0.31 3.52
C ALA A 5 16.03 0.92 3.97
N LEU A 6 15.24 0.16 4.75
CA LEU A 6 13.87 0.47 5.12
C LEU A 6 13.72 1.41 6.30
N LYS A 7 14.81 1.59 7.06
CA LYS A 7 14.85 2.48 8.20
C LYS A 7 14.76 3.93 7.72
N SER A 8 14.00 4.75 8.46
CA SER A 8 14.05 6.21 8.34
C SER A 8 15.48 6.73 8.48
N ILE A 9 15.75 7.94 8.03
CA ILE A 9 17.09 8.54 8.15
C ILE A 9 17.53 8.56 9.62
N TYR A 10 16.62 8.90 10.53
CA TYR A 10 16.87 8.92 11.96
C TYR A 10 17.19 7.52 12.52
N GLN A 11 16.44 6.50 12.13
CA GLN A 11 16.72 5.12 12.55
C GLN A 11 18.04 4.58 12.00
N LYS A 12 18.43 4.95 10.78
CA LYS A 12 19.75 4.60 10.22
C LYS A 12 20.87 5.21 11.04
N TYR A 13 20.75 6.50 11.33
CA TYR A 13 21.67 7.23 12.19
C TYR A 13 21.81 6.57 13.58
N LYS A 14 20.70 6.22 14.23
CA LYS A 14 20.73 5.52 15.53
C LYS A 14 21.31 4.11 15.41
N ALA A 15 20.96 3.37 14.36
CA ALA A 15 21.49 2.03 14.14
C ALA A 15 23.01 2.02 13.91
N ASP A 16 23.57 2.99 13.18
CA ASP A 16 25.01 3.13 13.02
C ASP A 16 25.70 3.47 14.35
N THR A 17 25.09 4.35 15.14
CA THR A 17 25.61 4.72 16.47
C THR A 17 25.64 3.52 17.41
N ASP A 18 24.55 2.74 17.45
CA ASP A 18 24.46 1.51 18.24
C ASP A 18 25.43 0.44 17.73
N PHE A 19 25.61 0.31 16.41
CA PHE A 19 26.54 -0.63 15.81
C PHE A 19 28.00 -0.30 16.18
N VAL A 20 28.38 0.98 16.19
CA VAL A 20 29.70 1.42 16.65
C VAL A 20 29.90 1.05 18.13
N ALA A 21 28.90 1.30 18.97
CA ALA A 21 28.96 0.98 20.40
C ALA A 21 29.08 -0.54 20.64
N GLU A 22 28.23 -1.32 19.98
CA GLU A 22 28.19 -2.77 20.08
C GLU A 22 29.48 -3.40 19.60
N TRP A 23 30.00 -2.97 18.44
CA TRP A 23 31.26 -3.47 17.92
C TRP A 23 32.43 -3.17 18.88
N LEU A 24 32.52 -1.96 19.42
CA LEU A 24 33.57 -1.59 20.38
C LEU A 24 33.51 -2.45 21.65
N ALA A 25 32.32 -2.63 22.24
CA ALA A 25 32.18 -3.38 23.48
C ALA A 25 32.35 -4.89 23.30
N VAL A 26 31.78 -5.47 22.25
CA VAL A 26 31.94 -6.89 21.95
C VAL A 26 33.42 -7.18 21.67
N THR A 27 34.06 -6.39 20.80
CA THR A 27 35.47 -6.59 20.43
C THR A 27 36.40 -6.40 21.63
N ALA A 28 36.16 -5.40 22.48
CA ALA A 28 36.95 -5.23 23.70
C ALA A 28 36.78 -6.43 24.65
N LYS A 29 35.53 -6.87 24.90
CA LYS A 29 35.22 -7.95 25.82
C LYS A 29 35.75 -9.31 25.35
N THR A 30 35.63 -9.62 24.06
CA THR A 30 36.17 -10.86 23.48
C THR A 30 37.70 -10.94 23.57
N ASN A 31 38.37 -9.79 23.64
CA ASN A 31 39.83 -9.69 23.78
C ASN A 31 40.29 -9.45 25.22
N GLY A 32 39.44 -9.72 26.22
CA GLY A 32 39.82 -9.72 27.64
C GLY A 32 39.67 -8.39 28.37
N TYR A 33 38.92 -7.43 27.81
CA TYR A 33 38.60 -6.19 28.53
C TYR A 33 37.63 -6.47 29.68
N GLU A 34 38.13 -6.46 30.91
CA GLU A 34 37.31 -6.43 32.12
C GLU A 34 37.03 -4.98 32.51
N ALA A 35 35.81 -4.51 32.22
CA ALA A 35 35.40 -3.18 32.65
C ALA A 35 35.38 -3.12 34.18
N GLY A 36 36.30 -2.37 34.79
CA GLY A 36 36.28 -2.07 36.22
C GLY A 36 34.96 -1.39 36.59
N THR A 37 34.09 -2.12 37.29
CA THR A 37 32.95 -1.62 38.08
C THR A 37 32.18 -0.42 37.49
N ALA A 38 31.80 -0.46 36.22
CA ALA A 38 30.67 0.34 35.76
C ALA A 38 29.40 -0.31 36.31
N LYS A 39 28.75 0.30 37.30
CA LYS A 39 27.44 -0.15 37.83
C LYS A 39 26.53 -0.50 36.65
N ALA A 40 26.25 -1.79 36.47
CA ALA A 40 25.16 -2.25 35.64
C ALA A 40 23.88 -1.68 36.26
N SER A 41 23.39 -0.58 35.71
CA SER A 41 22.01 -0.18 35.95
C SER A 41 21.17 -1.14 35.13
N GLN A 42 20.74 -2.25 35.74
CA GLN A 42 19.67 -3.06 35.18
C GLN A 42 18.43 -2.17 35.17
N THR A 43 18.14 -1.53 34.04
CA THR A 43 16.81 -0.95 33.83
C THR A 43 15.85 -2.11 33.56
N ALA A 44 14.93 -2.29 34.51
CA ALA A 44 13.80 -3.18 34.38
C ALA A 44 13.00 -2.86 33.10
N THR A 45 12.60 -3.92 32.41
CA THR A 45 11.50 -4.02 31.44
C THR A 45 10.83 -2.70 31.03
N VAL A 46 11.12 -2.22 29.82
CA VAL A 46 10.15 -1.38 29.09
C VAL A 46 9.00 -2.30 28.70
N GLY A 47 7.85 -2.10 29.36
CA GLY A 47 6.63 -2.85 29.09
C GLY A 47 6.17 -2.62 27.66
N VAL A 48 6.22 -3.67 26.86
CA VAL A 48 5.40 -3.78 25.65
C VAL A 48 3.97 -4.02 26.14
N SER A 49 3.10 -3.03 26.00
CA SER A 49 1.66 -3.20 26.23
C SER A 49 1.05 -4.04 25.09
N SER A 50 1.07 -5.35 25.32
CA SER A 50 0.11 -6.42 25.00
C SER A 50 -0.82 -6.31 23.76
N GLY A 51 -0.73 -7.34 22.91
CA GLY A 51 -1.78 -7.80 22.00
C GLY A 51 -1.56 -9.24 21.50
N SER A 52 -2.02 -10.22 22.30
CA SER A 52 -2.33 -11.64 22.01
C SER A 52 -1.24 -12.75 22.02
N PRO A 53 -1.57 -13.97 22.50
CA PRO A 53 -0.61 -14.97 22.95
C PRO A 53 -0.31 -16.05 21.88
N GLY A 54 0.96 -16.25 21.57
CA GLY A 54 1.46 -17.37 20.78
C GLY A 54 2.63 -18.03 21.49
N ASN A 55 2.47 -19.31 21.83
CA ASN A 55 3.46 -20.14 22.53
C ASN A 55 4.81 -20.19 21.82
N GLY A 56 5.86 -19.77 22.51
CA GLY A 56 7.26 -19.99 22.15
C GLY A 56 8.17 -19.33 23.19
N THR A 57 8.66 -20.09 24.16
CA THR A 57 9.60 -19.62 25.18
C THR A 57 10.95 -19.25 24.54
N ALA A 58 11.13 -17.97 24.20
CA ALA A 58 12.43 -17.37 23.94
C ALA A 58 12.93 -16.69 25.22
N ALA A 59 14.15 -17.02 25.65
CA ALA A 59 14.80 -16.44 26.82
C ALA A 59 15.02 -14.91 26.67
N PRO A 60 15.02 -14.13 27.77
CA PRO A 60 15.13 -12.67 27.71
C PRO A 60 16.57 -12.24 27.35
N LYS A 61 16.73 -11.48 26.26
CA LYS A 61 18.01 -10.85 25.87
C LYS A 61 18.29 -9.64 26.77
N SER A 62 19.40 -9.60 27.50
CA SER A 62 19.77 -8.45 28.33
C SER A 62 20.38 -7.33 27.47
N THR A 63 19.94 -6.09 27.68
CA THR A 63 20.46 -4.91 26.95
C THR A 63 21.37 -4.10 27.87
N HIS A 64 22.60 -3.83 27.43
CA HIS A 64 23.61 -3.07 28.17
C HIS A 64 23.87 -1.71 27.52
N LEU A 65 23.72 -0.63 28.29
CA LEU A 65 23.97 0.73 27.84
C LEU A 65 25.47 1.07 27.93
N ILE A 66 26.07 1.56 26.85
CA ILE A 66 27.45 2.05 26.81
C ILE A 66 27.42 3.58 26.78
N LYS A 67 28.08 4.21 27.75
CA LYS A 67 28.20 5.67 27.77
C LYS A 67 29.17 6.13 26.71
N ILE A 68 28.88 7.27 26.09
CA ILE A 68 29.70 7.82 25.00
C ILE A 68 31.15 8.04 25.45
N LYS A 69 31.34 8.54 26.68
CA LYS A 69 32.68 8.71 27.29
C LYS A 69 33.51 7.41 27.38
N ASP A 70 32.87 6.24 27.38
CA ASP A 70 33.54 4.96 27.50
C ASP A 70 34.03 4.46 26.13
N PHE A 71 33.59 5.06 25.01
CA PHE A 71 34.00 4.68 23.66
C PHE A 71 35.50 4.88 23.46
N GLU A 72 36.07 5.96 23.99
CA GLU A 72 37.50 6.25 23.89
C GLU A 72 38.35 5.19 24.62
N ALA A 73 37.90 4.76 25.80
CA ALA A 73 38.56 3.71 26.58
C ALA A 73 38.49 2.35 25.86
N LEU A 74 37.33 2.00 25.31
CA LEU A 74 37.13 0.79 24.52
C LEU A 74 38.01 0.79 23.26
N ALA A 75 38.01 1.90 22.51
CA ALA A 75 38.83 2.03 21.30
C ALA A 75 40.34 1.96 21.61
N THR A 76 40.78 2.57 22.72
CA THR A 76 42.19 2.50 23.16
C THR A 76 42.60 1.08 23.49
N PHE A 77 41.73 0.31 24.15
CA PHE A 77 42.01 -1.10 24.41
C PHE A 77 42.08 -1.91 23.10
N VAL A 78 41.07 -1.74 22.23
CA VAL A 78 40.99 -2.41 20.93
C VAL A 78 42.21 -2.10 20.04
N SER A 79 42.73 -0.88 20.08
CA SER A 79 43.92 -0.47 19.31
C SER A 79 45.20 -1.23 19.68
N LYS A 80 45.25 -1.82 20.88
CA LYS A 80 46.39 -2.57 21.42
C LYS A 80 46.27 -4.08 21.20
N VAL A 81 45.16 -4.54 20.63
CA VAL A 81 44.95 -5.95 20.31
C VAL A 81 45.73 -6.30 19.05
N ASN A 82 46.67 -7.24 19.15
CA ASN A 82 47.46 -7.71 18.03
C ASN A 82 46.59 -8.51 17.04
N ASP A 83 46.89 -8.40 15.74
CA ASP A 83 46.25 -9.15 14.64
C ASP A 83 44.74 -8.89 14.40
N LEU A 84 44.19 -7.80 14.95
CA LEU A 84 42.78 -7.42 14.74
C LEU A 84 42.58 -6.72 13.38
N LYS A 85 41.71 -7.28 12.54
CA LYS A 85 41.22 -6.61 11.30
C LYS A 85 39.89 -5.92 11.57
N ILE A 86 39.84 -4.61 11.36
CA ILE A 86 38.61 -3.84 11.50
C ILE A 86 37.69 -4.09 10.29
N PRO A 87 36.43 -4.50 10.49
CA PRO A 87 35.47 -4.64 9.41
C PRO A 87 35.23 -3.31 8.68
N LYS A 88 35.12 -3.35 7.35
CA LYS A 88 34.82 -2.16 6.54
C LYS A 88 33.52 -1.48 6.99
N ASP A 89 32.49 -2.28 7.29
CA ASP A 89 31.18 -1.78 7.72
C ASP A 89 31.25 -0.93 8.99
N PHE A 90 32.16 -1.25 9.92
CA PHE A 90 32.40 -0.45 11.12
C PHE A 90 32.99 0.91 10.79
N VAL A 91 34.03 0.95 9.96
CA VAL A 91 34.70 2.20 9.54
C VAL A 91 33.70 3.15 8.89
N PHE A 92 32.86 2.59 8.03
CA PHE A 92 31.86 3.34 7.32
C PHE A 92 30.69 3.81 8.19
N ALA A 93 30.19 2.99 9.11
CA ALA A 93 29.17 3.41 10.08
C ALA A 93 29.72 4.55 10.97
N LEU A 94 30.97 4.43 11.42
CA LEU A 94 31.66 5.48 12.16
C LEU A 94 31.81 6.76 11.32
N ASP A 95 32.23 6.66 10.06
CA ASP A 95 32.39 7.80 9.15
C ASP A 95 31.04 8.48 8.87
N ARG A 96 29.96 7.72 8.62
CA ARG A 96 28.61 8.29 8.42
C ARG A 96 28.13 9.07 9.64
N VAL A 97 28.26 8.51 10.84
CA VAL A 97 27.83 9.17 12.08
C VAL A 97 28.64 10.46 12.33
N ILE A 98 29.95 10.44 12.08
CA ILE A 98 30.82 11.63 12.20
C ILE A 98 30.39 12.70 11.19
N VAL A 99 30.26 12.35 9.89
CA VAL A 99 29.88 13.31 8.85
C VAL A 99 28.51 13.89 9.13
N ALA A 100 27.53 13.06 9.47
CA ALA A 100 26.18 13.50 9.79
C ALA A 100 26.17 14.47 10.96
N ARG A 101 26.80 14.15 12.10
CA ARG A 101 26.77 15.03 13.29
C ARG A 101 27.63 16.28 13.17
N LYS A 102 28.80 16.18 12.54
CA LYS A 102 29.70 17.32 12.32
C LYS A 102 29.12 18.29 11.30
N GLY A 103 28.72 17.76 10.14
CA GLY A 103 28.08 18.55 9.10
C GLY A 103 26.79 19.21 9.57
N PHE A 104 26.02 18.54 10.44
CA PHE A 104 24.80 19.10 11.01
C PHE A 104 25.09 20.28 11.94
N ALA A 105 26.08 20.17 12.84
CA ALA A 105 26.50 21.29 13.69
C ALA A 105 27.02 22.49 12.88
N ASP A 106 27.91 22.24 11.92
CA ASP A 106 28.47 23.29 11.07
C ASP A 106 27.37 24.02 10.29
N ARG A 107 26.33 23.29 9.84
CA ARG A 107 25.17 23.90 9.16
C ARG A 107 24.22 24.61 10.09
N LEU A 108 23.98 24.13 11.32
CA LEU A 108 23.19 24.86 12.32
C LEU A 108 23.84 26.20 12.67
N THR A 109 25.16 26.20 12.85
CA THR A 109 25.94 27.41 13.12
C THR A 109 25.95 28.35 11.91
N SER A 110 26.16 27.81 10.70
CA SER A 110 26.08 28.59 9.46
C SER A 110 24.66 29.12 9.19
N SER A 111 23.66 28.39 9.66
CA SER A 111 22.25 28.75 9.62
C SER A 111 21.81 29.39 10.94
N GLY A 112 22.68 30.11 11.66
CA GLY A 112 22.36 31.03 12.78
C GLY A 112 21.50 30.52 13.94
N LEU A 113 21.23 29.22 14.02
CA LEU A 113 20.47 28.57 15.08
C LEU A 113 21.36 28.51 16.33
N LYS A 114 21.22 29.49 17.22
CA LYS A 114 21.91 29.47 18.53
C LYS A 114 21.31 28.39 19.41
N VAL A 115 21.98 27.26 19.42
CA VAL A 115 21.75 26.16 20.35
C VAL A 115 22.16 26.65 21.75
N ASN A 116 21.43 26.26 22.80
CA ASN A 116 21.86 26.56 24.17
C ASN A 116 23.29 26.04 24.39
N SER A 117 24.18 26.85 24.99
CA SER A 117 25.62 26.53 25.16
C SER A 117 25.89 25.16 25.83
N LEU A 118 24.98 24.71 26.69
CA LEU A 118 25.03 23.39 27.33
C LEU A 118 24.76 22.22 26.36
N SER A 119 23.87 22.41 25.39
CA SER A 119 23.56 21.42 24.36
C SER A 119 24.63 21.40 23.27
N GLU A 120 25.20 22.57 22.94
CA GLU A 120 26.34 22.70 22.02
C GLU A 120 27.61 22.04 22.58
N GLY A 121 27.88 22.21 23.88
CA GLY A 121 29.02 21.55 24.55
C GLY A 121 28.91 20.03 24.59
N ARG A 122 27.71 19.47 24.78
CA ARG A 122 27.48 18.02 24.73
C ARG A 122 27.58 17.46 23.31
N HIS A 123 27.00 18.15 22.34
CA HIS A 123 27.09 17.74 20.93
C HIS A 123 28.55 17.73 20.44
N SER A 124 29.31 18.79 20.77
CA SER A 124 30.74 18.88 20.46
C SER A 124 31.53 17.76 21.14
N PHE A 125 31.26 17.49 22.42
CA PHE A 125 31.87 16.38 23.15
C PHE A 125 31.64 15.03 22.47
N PHE A 126 30.41 14.75 22.00
CA PHE A 126 30.13 13.50 21.29
C PHE A 126 30.90 13.37 19.98
N VAL A 127 30.91 14.43 19.16
CA VAL A 127 31.64 14.44 17.88
C VAL A 127 33.14 14.25 18.12
N GLU A 128 33.71 14.97 19.10
CA GLU A 128 35.11 14.83 19.50
C GLU A 128 35.45 13.39 19.92
N VAL A 129 34.58 12.73 20.69
CA VAL A 129 34.78 11.34 21.10
C VAL A 129 34.82 10.40 19.88
N LEU A 130 33.89 10.55 18.93
CA LEU A 130 33.89 9.71 17.73
C LEU A 130 35.09 9.98 16.81
N GLU A 131 35.51 11.24 16.64
CA GLU A 131 36.71 11.59 15.90
C GLU A 131 37.98 11.00 16.56
N LYS A 132 38.05 11.00 17.89
CA LYS A 132 39.13 10.33 18.64
C LYS A 132 39.10 8.83 18.44
N VAL A 133 37.94 8.18 18.52
CA VAL A 133 37.80 6.73 18.23
C VAL A 133 38.33 6.42 16.84
N ARG A 134 37.95 7.20 15.82
CA ARG A 134 38.46 7.07 14.45
C ARG A 134 39.97 7.22 14.38
N HIS A 135 40.52 8.21 15.08
CA HIS A 135 41.96 8.47 15.12
C HIS A 135 42.74 7.33 15.79
N ILE A 136 42.24 6.82 16.93
CA ILE A 136 42.85 5.72 17.70
C ILE A 136 42.88 4.43 16.88
N LEU A 137 41.81 4.15 16.12
CA LEU A 137 41.69 2.94 15.31
C LEU A 137 42.33 3.06 13.92
N LYS A 138 42.68 4.27 13.48
CA LYS A 138 43.32 4.56 12.18
C LYS A 138 44.53 3.66 11.83
N PRO A 139 45.44 3.31 12.75
CA PRO A 139 46.58 2.44 12.43
C PRO A 139 46.17 1.00 12.06
N LEU A 140 44.99 0.55 12.50
CA LEU A 140 44.43 -0.78 12.23
C LEU A 140 43.51 -0.78 10.99
N ILE A 141 43.13 0.39 10.50
CA ILE A 141 42.41 0.56 9.24
C ILE A 141 43.46 0.56 8.14
N GLY A 142 43.68 -0.60 7.50
CA GLY A 142 44.53 -0.70 6.32
C GLY A 142 44.17 0.41 5.31
N THR A 143 45.16 0.99 4.63
CA THR A 143 45.01 2.18 3.79
C THR A 143 43.95 2.02 2.70
N THR A 144 42.70 2.33 3.02
CA THR A 144 41.65 2.65 2.06
C THR A 144 41.42 4.15 2.14
N LYS A 145 42.05 4.88 1.21
CA LYS A 145 41.59 6.22 0.86
C LYS A 145 40.21 6.07 0.19
N PRO A 146 39.16 6.73 0.68
CA PRO A 146 38.06 7.12 -0.19
C PRO A 146 38.56 8.26 -1.08
N ASP A 147 38.41 8.13 -2.40
CA ASP A 147 38.64 9.25 -3.31
C ASP A 147 37.72 10.40 -2.91
N SER A 148 38.33 11.52 -2.56
CA SER A 148 37.64 12.74 -2.16
C SER A 148 37.25 13.45 -3.44
N GLU A 149 36.02 13.25 -3.92
CA GLU A 149 35.47 14.18 -4.91
C GLU A 149 35.22 15.52 -4.20
N GLU A 150 35.97 16.54 -4.65
CA GLU A 150 35.85 17.92 -4.20
C GLU A 150 34.41 18.41 -4.43
N THR A 151 33.71 18.71 -3.35
CA THR A 151 32.44 19.42 -3.41
C THR A 151 32.72 20.86 -3.82
N THR A 152 32.55 21.16 -5.11
CA THR A 152 32.58 22.50 -5.66
C THR A 152 31.60 23.42 -4.92
N LYS A 153 32.11 24.54 -4.39
CA LYS A 153 31.31 25.64 -3.84
C LYS A 153 30.34 26.14 -4.92
N ALA A 154 29.05 25.90 -4.74
CA ALA A 154 28.01 26.40 -5.64
C ALA A 154 27.45 27.73 -5.12
N ASP A 155 27.48 28.75 -5.98
CA ASP A 155 26.80 30.03 -5.78
C ASP A 155 25.28 29.83 -5.64
N ILE A 156 24.70 30.51 -4.65
CA ILE A 156 23.31 30.32 -4.21
C ILE A 156 22.36 31.06 -5.17
N LYS A 157 21.51 30.29 -5.89
CA LYS A 157 20.22 30.77 -6.42
C LYS A 157 19.06 30.33 -5.51
N PRO A 158 17.94 31.07 -5.45
CA PRO A 158 16.84 30.83 -4.52
C PRO A 158 16.17 29.44 -4.59
N GLY A 159 16.34 28.69 -5.68
CA GLY A 159 15.86 27.30 -5.81
C GLY A 159 16.75 26.23 -5.17
N GLY A 160 17.90 26.60 -4.57
CA GLY A 160 18.88 25.68 -4.00
C GLY A 160 18.82 25.48 -2.48
N VAL A 161 17.91 26.15 -1.77
CA VAL A 161 17.91 26.19 -0.30
C VAL A 161 17.59 24.83 0.32
N ALA A 162 16.62 24.09 -0.21
CA ALA A 162 16.28 22.75 0.27
C ALA A 162 17.43 21.74 0.08
N LYS A 163 18.08 21.75 -1.09
CA LYS A 163 19.28 20.94 -1.35
C LYS A 163 20.44 21.30 -0.41
N ASN A 164 20.56 22.57 -0.01
CA ASN A 164 21.60 23.02 0.91
C ASN A 164 21.33 22.64 2.37
N ILE A 165 20.07 22.49 2.81
CA ILE A 165 19.77 22.08 4.19
C ILE A 165 19.88 20.57 4.36
N PHE A 166 19.36 19.78 3.41
CA PHE A 166 19.33 18.31 3.53
C PHE A 166 20.62 17.59 3.09
N SER A 167 21.54 18.23 2.37
CA SER A 167 22.72 17.52 1.82
C SER A 167 23.66 16.86 2.84
N VAL A 168 23.66 17.23 4.12
CA VAL A 168 24.42 16.50 5.16
C VAL A 168 23.85 15.09 5.39
N LEU A 169 22.55 14.91 5.12
CA LEU A 169 21.88 13.62 5.24
C LEU A 169 22.11 12.71 4.01
N GLU A 170 22.66 13.22 2.90
CA GLU A 170 23.04 12.45 1.68
C GLU A 170 23.88 11.20 1.97
N VAL A 171 24.66 11.21 3.06
CA VAL A 171 25.43 10.04 3.53
C VAL A 171 24.55 8.83 3.88
N TYR A 172 23.28 9.03 4.19
CA TYR A 172 22.31 7.96 4.46
C TYR A 172 21.52 7.54 3.21
N HIS A 173 21.82 8.13 2.04
CA HIS A 173 21.14 7.89 0.77
C HIS A 173 22.01 7.21 -0.28
N ILE A 174 23.32 7.48 -0.30
CA ILE A 174 24.28 6.89 -1.26
C ILE A 174 24.89 5.64 -0.63
N SER A 175 24.34 4.45 -0.91
CA SER A 175 24.99 3.21 -0.51
C SER A 175 24.68 2.02 -1.44
N THR A 176 24.52 2.28 -2.73
CA THR A 176 24.52 1.24 -3.78
C THR A 176 25.84 0.44 -3.79
N GLU A 177 26.95 1.07 -3.44
CA GLU A 177 28.27 0.40 -3.32
C GLU A 177 28.43 -0.40 -2.02
N PHE A 178 27.52 -0.22 -1.07
CA PHE A 178 27.63 -0.74 0.30
C PHE A 178 26.80 -2.00 0.55
N GLN A 179 25.59 -2.04 -0.01
CA GLN A 179 24.73 -3.23 0.03
C GLN A 179 25.27 -4.38 -0.85
N ASN A 180 26.23 -4.10 -1.74
CA ASN A 180 26.93 -5.10 -2.55
C ASN A 180 28.14 -5.73 -1.82
N ALA A 181 28.41 -5.37 -0.56
CA ALA A 181 29.37 -6.10 0.25
C ALA A 181 28.82 -7.52 0.50
N PRO A 182 29.62 -8.59 0.35
CA PRO A 182 29.16 -9.95 0.65
C PRO A 182 28.70 -10.01 2.11
N ASP A 183 27.51 -10.55 2.37
CA ASP A 183 27.06 -10.87 3.73
C ASP A 183 28.13 -11.73 4.42
N VAL A 184 28.90 -11.12 5.32
CA VAL A 184 29.75 -11.87 6.24
C VAL A 184 28.88 -12.22 7.44
N VAL A 185 28.85 -13.52 7.72
CA VAL A 185 28.17 -14.19 8.84
C VAL A 185 28.00 -13.26 10.05
N PRO A 186 26.76 -13.06 10.55
CA PRO A 186 26.54 -12.34 11.79
C PRO A 186 27.49 -12.89 12.85
N ALA A 187 28.22 -12.00 13.53
CA ALA A 187 28.96 -12.42 14.72
C ALA A 187 28.01 -13.25 15.61
N PRO A 188 28.48 -14.38 16.18
CA PRO A 188 27.62 -15.30 16.91
C PRO A 188 26.80 -14.51 17.91
N ALA A 189 25.47 -14.71 17.89
CA ALA A 189 24.55 -13.97 18.72
C ALA A 189 24.98 -14.03 20.19
N THR A 190 25.63 -12.97 20.67
CA THR A 190 25.88 -12.79 22.09
C THR A 190 24.52 -12.61 22.77
N GLU A 191 24.30 -13.27 23.91
CA GLU A 191 23.07 -13.14 24.71
C GLU A 191 22.81 -11.69 25.18
N VAL A 192 23.82 -10.82 25.06
CA VAL A 192 23.85 -9.43 25.47
C VAL A 192 23.86 -8.51 24.25
N LYS A 193 22.87 -7.61 24.14
CA LYS A 193 22.85 -6.51 23.16
C LYS A 193 23.42 -5.25 23.78
N TYR A 194 24.35 -4.58 23.11
CA TYR A 194 24.91 -3.31 23.54
C TYR A 194 24.28 -2.13 22.78
N VAL A 195 23.95 -1.05 23.47
CA VAL A 195 23.27 0.14 22.89
C VAL A 195 23.99 1.39 23.37
N ALA A 196 24.16 2.38 22.50
CA ALA A 196 24.80 3.65 22.88
C ALA A 196 23.88 4.47 23.80
N GLU A 197 24.48 5.21 24.72
CA GLU A 197 23.77 6.27 25.46
C GLU A 197 23.14 7.25 24.48
N GLN A 198 21.81 7.38 24.54
CA GLN A 198 21.09 8.37 23.76
C GLN A 198 21.20 9.71 24.47
N GLU A 199 21.83 10.67 23.80
CA GLU A 199 21.76 12.07 24.21
C GLU A 199 20.34 12.57 23.92
N ASP A 200 19.63 12.98 24.97
CA ASP A 200 18.34 13.68 24.88
C ASP A 200 18.59 15.19 24.85
N THR A 201 19.38 15.66 23.87
CA THR A 201 19.67 17.09 23.74
C THR A 201 18.68 17.77 22.78
N PHE A 202 18.48 19.08 22.93
CA PHE A 202 17.71 19.87 21.96
C PHE A 202 18.25 19.71 20.53
N MET A 203 19.58 19.53 20.39
CA MET A 203 20.22 19.24 19.10
C MET A 203 19.78 17.91 18.50
N ASP A 204 19.61 16.87 19.31
CA ASP A 204 19.11 15.58 18.86
C ASP A 204 17.65 15.67 18.40
N VAL A 205 16.84 16.50 19.05
CA VAL A 205 15.46 16.76 18.64
C VAL A 205 15.42 17.49 17.29
N ILE A 206 16.24 18.52 17.10
CA ILE A 206 16.33 19.25 15.83
C ILE A 206 16.92 18.37 14.71
N PHE A 207 17.87 17.49 15.02
CA PHE A 207 18.38 16.48 14.08
C PHE A 207 17.28 15.50 13.66
N ALA A 208 16.56 14.92 14.62
CA ALA A 208 15.44 14.01 14.36
C ALA A 208 14.36 14.68 13.49
N PHE A 209 14.02 15.94 13.80
CA PHE A 209 13.06 16.71 13.02
C PHE A 209 13.56 17.04 11.61
N THR A 210 14.84 17.38 11.44
CA THR A 210 15.42 17.63 10.11
C THR A 210 15.45 16.34 9.27
N ALA A 211 15.73 15.19 9.88
CA ALA A 211 15.66 13.88 9.24
C ALA A 211 14.22 13.55 8.79
N LEU A 212 13.22 13.81 9.63
CA LEU A 212 11.80 13.67 9.27
C LEU A 212 11.44 14.52 8.03
N LEU A 213 11.86 15.79 8.02
CA LEU A 213 11.58 16.69 6.90
C LEU A 213 12.22 16.20 5.59
N ASP A 214 13.42 15.61 5.63
CA ASP A 214 14.04 15.04 4.43
C ASP A 214 13.30 13.78 3.94
N ASP A 215 12.93 12.88 4.87
CA ASP A 215 12.10 11.71 4.54
C ASP A 215 10.76 12.14 3.88
N TYR A 216 10.11 13.18 4.42
CA TYR A 216 8.89 13.76 3.87
C TYR A 216 9.10 14.43 2.51
N HIS A 217 10.21 15.15 2.32
CA HIS A 217 10.55 15.76 1.05
C HIS A 217 10.73 14.72 -0.06
N ARG A 218 11.38 13.59 0.26
CA ARG A 218 11.61 12.49 -0.69
C ARG A 218 10.32 11.76 -1.04
N LEU A 219 9.48 11.47 -0.05
CA LEU A 219 8.16 10.88 -0.29
C LEU A 219 7.28 11.81 -1.14
N ARG A 220 7.28 13.12 -0.84
CA ARG A 220 6.56 14.14 -1.62
C ARG A 220 7.02 14.19 -3.07
N ALA A 221 8.34 14.13 -3.30
CA ALA A 221 8.92 14.10 -4.64
C ALA A 221 8.52 12.84 -5.44
N GLU A 222 8.52 11.66 -4.80
CA GLU A 222 8.10 10.42 -5.44
C GLU A 222 6.60 10.41 -5.74
N ILE A 223 5.75 10.89 -4.83
CA ILE A 223 4.31 11.04 -5.09
C ILE A 223 4.11 11.96 -6.30
N LYS A 224 4.79 13.10 -6.38
CA LYS A 224 4.72 13.97 -7.56
C LYS A 224 5.12 13.25 -8.86
N SER A 225 6.14 12.39 -8.81
CA SER A 225 6.53 11.54 -9.94
C SER A 225 5.42 10.58 -10.35
N LEU A 226 4.79 9.89 -9.39
CA LEU A 226 3.65 9.00 -9.65
C LEU A 226 2.46 9.72 -10.29
N TRP A 227 2.10 10.91 -9.79
CA TRP A 227 1.01 11.70 -10.36
C TRP A 227 1.36 12.25 -11.75
N THR A 228 2.64 12.51 -12.04
CA THR A 228 3.11 12.84 -13.40
C THR A 228 2.92 11.65 -14.35
N ASP A 229 3.20 10.44 -13.89
CA ASP A 229 2.96 9.22 -14.66
C ASP A 229 1.47 8.96 -14.90
N TYR A 230 0.60 9.26 -13.92
CA TYR A 230 -0.85 9.21 -14.12
C TYR A 230 -1.34 10.20 -15.18
N VAL A 231 -0.91 11.47 -15.10
CA VAL A 231 -1.25 12.49 -16.11
C VAL A 231 -0.80 12.06 -17.50
N SER A 232 0.38 11.45 -17.59
CA SER A 232 0.95 10.92 -18.84
C SER A 232 0.27 9.63 -19.35
N GLY A 233 -0.63 9.02 -18.57
CA GLY A 233 -1.30 7.76 -18.91
C GLY A 233 -0.47 6.50 -18.68
N ASN A 234 0.67 6.60 -18.00
CA ASN A 234 1.56 5.47 -17.69
C ASN A 234 1.07 4.65 -16.48
N LEU A 235 0.34 5.28 -15.56
CA LEU A 235 -0.23 4.66 -14.37
C LEU A 235 -1.73 4.95 -14.27
N ASP A 236 -2.49 3.99 -13.73
CA ASP A 236 -3.91 4.10 -13.42
C ASP A 236 -4.13 4.91 -12.12
N LEU A 237 -5.27 5.61 -12.04
CA LEU A 237 -5.63 6.43 -10.88
C LEU A 237 -5.65 5.61 -9.57
N ALA A 238 -6.17 4.38 -9.60
CA ALA A 238 -6.21 3.51 -8.42
C ALA A 238 -4.80 3.20 -7.90
N ALA A 239 -3.86 2.92 -8.80
CA ALA A 239 -2.48 2.59 -8.44
C ALA A 239 -1.78 3.77 -7.74
N VAL A 240 -1.87 4.98 -8.30
CA VAL A 240 -1.23 6.17 -7.71
C VAL A 240 -1.91 6.62 -6.43
N SER A 241 -3.24 6.49 -6.33
CA SER A 241 -4.00 6.85 -5.13
C SER A 241 -3.75 5.91 -3.96
N VAL A 242 -3.69 4.59 -4.19
CA VAL A 242 -3.34 3.63 -3.13
C VAL A 242 -1.90 3.84 -2.66
N ALA A 243 -0.96 4.05 -3.58
CA ALA A 243 0.43 4.35 -3.22
C ALA A 243 0.55 5.64 -2.40
N THR A 244 -0.20 6.70 -2.77
CA THR A 244 -0.26 7.95 -2.01
C THR A 244 -0.83 7.74 -0.61
N ASN A 245 -1.94 6.99 -0.48
CA ASN A 245 -2.54 6.72 0.84
C ASN A 245 -1.65 5.85 1.73
N VAL A 246 -0.94 4.87 1.17
CA VAL A 246 0.05 4.07 1.92
C VAL A 246 1.27 4.90 2.31
N ALA A 247 1.67 5.88 1.49
CA ALA A 247 2.72 6.82 1.88
C ALA A 247 2.31 7.69 3.08
N PHE A 248 1.03 8.03 3.25
CA PHE A 248 0.51 8.67 4.46
C PHE A 248 0.69 7.78 5.70
N GLU A 249 0.41 6.49 5.59
CA GLU A 249 0.68 5.52 6.68
C GLU A 249 2.17 5.44 7.01
N MET A 250 3.04 5.37 5.99
CA MET A 250 4.49 5.37 6.20
C MET A 250 4.98 6.65 6.88
N ALA A 251 4.50 7.82 6.44
CA ALA A 251 4.87 9.11 7.02
C ALA A 251 4.46 9.22 8.49
N ARG A 252 3.29 8.69 8.83
CA ARG A 252 2.84 8.57 10.22
C ARG A 252 3.74 7.62 11.02
N ASN A 253 4.10 6.47 10.47
CA ASN A 253 5.00 5.54 11.13
C ASN A 253 6.38 6.17 11.40
N ILE A 254 6.93 6.92 10.43
CA ILE A 254 8.21 7.62 10.58
C ILE A 254 8.12 8.71 11.66
N GLU A 255 7.00 9.43 11.78
CA GLU A 255 6.80 10.41 12.86
C GLU A 255 6.70 9.74 14.23
N GLU A 256 5.98 8.62 14.35
CA GLU A 256 5.86 7.85 15.60
C GLU A 256 7.23 7.39 16.14
N GLU A 257 8.23 7.17 15.26
CA GLU A 257 9.60 6.83 15.65
C GLU A 257 10.33 7.94 16.43
N ILE A 258 9.93 9.19 16.21
CA ILE A 258 10.52 10.38 16.84
C ILE A 258 9.54 11.09 17.80
N GLU A 259 8.40 10.48 18.10
CA GLU A 259 7.39 11.05 18.99
C GLU A 259 7.95 11.31 20.40
N SER A 260 8.76 10.39 20.93
CA SER A 260 9.40 10.52 22.25
C SER A 260 10.32 11.75 22.36
N PRO A 261 11.31 11.97 21.46
CA PRO A 261 12.12 13.18 21.50
C PRO A 261 11.30 14.45 21.25
N LEU A 262 10.32 14.44 20.33
CA LEU A 262 9.46 15.60 20.09
C LEU A 262 8.60 15.96 21.30
N GLY A 263 8.02 14.96 21.97
CA GLY A 263 7.14 15.14 23.14
C GLY A 263 7.84 15.79 24.33
N LYS A 264 9.15 15.56 24.51
CA LYS A 264 9.95 16.19 25.58
C LYS A 264 10.08 17.71 25.41
N GLU A 265 10.03 18.20 24.17
CA GLU A 265 10.16 19.63 23.83
C GLU A 265 8.80 20.33 23.64
N GLY A 266 7.67 19.61 23.81
CA GLY A 266 6.33 20.18 23.64
C GLY A 266 5.57 19.71 22.39
N GLY A 267 6.08 18.72 21.68
CA GLY A 267 5.42 18.08 20.53
C GLY A 267 5.90 18.56 19.16
N GLY A 268 5.50 17.84 18.10
CA GLY A 268 5.95 18.08 16.73
C GLY A 268 5.65 19.49 16.22
N SER A 269 4.44 20.00 16.46
CA SER A 269 4.03 21.35 16.04
C SER A 269 4.85 22.45 16.72
N PHE A 270 5.21 22.27 18.00
CA PHE A 270 6.04 23.23 18.72
C PHE A 270 7.47 23.25 18.15
N VAL A 271 8.06 22.07 17.92
CA VAL A 271 9.39 21.93 17.30
C VAL A 271 9.40 22.54 15.89
N ALA A 272 8.37 22.27 15.08
CA ALA A 272 8.22 22.82 13.74
C ALA A 272 8.18 24.36 13.74
N ASN A 273 7.38 24.96 14.63
CA ASN A 273 7.31 26.42 14.79
C ASN A 273 8.66 27.03 15.18
N ARG A 274 9.39 26.40 16.12
CA ARG A 274 10.71 26.88 16.53
C ARG A 274 11.73 26.78 15.40
N TYR A 275 11.73 25.65 14.68
CA TYR A 275 12.60 25.44 13.54
C TYR A 275 12.35 26.48 12.45
N PHE A 276 11.08 26.72 12.10
CA PHE A 276 10.69 27.74 11.14
C PHE A 276 11.07 29.17 11.56
N ALA A 277 10.80 29.55 12.81
CA ALA A 277 11.16 30.89 13.31
C ALA A 277 12.67 31.14 13.26
N ALA A 278 13.46 30.10 13.56
CA ALA A 278 14.90 30.19 13.48
C ALA A 278 15.38 30.34 12.04
N LEU A 279 14.87 29.54 11.09
CA LEU A 279 15.17 29.70 9.67
C LEU A 279 14.79 31.11 9.17
N CYS A 280 13.63 31.64 9.55
CA CYS A 280 13.24 33.01 9.20
C CYS A 280 14.30 34.03 9.66
N THR A 281 14.77 33.92 10.90
CA THR A 281 15.80 34.81 11.46
C THR A 281 17.09 34.78 10.65
N VAL A 282 17.48 33.60 10.18
CA VAL A 282 18.73 33.35 9.44
C VAL A 282 18.69 33.93 8.05
N PHE A 283 17.54 33.83 7.39
CA PHE A 283 17.30 34.45 6.10
C PHE A 283 16.96 35.94 6.22
N GLY A 284 17.06 36.54 7.42
CA GLY A 284 16.79 37.95 7.65
C GLY A 284 15.31 38.33 7.51
N ILE A 285 14.40 37.36 7.66
CA ILE A 285 12.96 37.55 7.57
C ILE A 285 12.38 37.64 8.98
N GLU A 286 11.84 38.81 9.34
CA GLU A 286 11.10 38.95 10.58
C GLU A 286 9.73 38.26 10.46
N MET A 287 9.57 37.12 11.13
CA MET A 287 8.37 36.26 11.05
C MET A 287 7.09 36.99 11.45
N ASN A 288 7.16 37.91 12.42
CA ASN A 288 5.99 38.62 12.95
C ASN A 288 5.66 39.91 12.19
N ALA A 289 6.49 40.33 11.23
CA ALA A 289 6.26 41.50 10.39
C ALA A 289 5.17 41.22 9.32
N LYS A 290 3.95 41.00 9.79
CA LYS A 290 2.78 40.67 8.95
C LYS A 290 2.40 41.87 8.09
N LYS A 291 2.22 41.63 6.78
CA LYS A 291 1.77 42.66 5.82
C LYS A 291 0.30 43.02 6.02
N GLN A 292 -0.52 42.05 6.46
CA GLN A 292 -1.92 42.26 6.82
C GLN A 292 -2.21 41.64 8.19
N SER A 293 -3.14 42.25 8.95
CA SER A 293 -3.51 41.76 10.29
C SER A 293 -4.03 40.32 10.32
N ARG A 294 -4.56 39.82 9.19
CA ARG A 294 -5.07 38.46 9.05
C ARG A 294 -4.03 37.46 8.53
N ASP A 295 -2.82 37.91 8.16
CA ASP A 295 -1.77 37.01 7.71
C ASP A 295 -1.31 36.13 8.90
N PRO A 296 -1.02 34.83 8.70
CA PRO A 296 -0.56 33.95 9.77
C PRO A 296 0.82 34.36 10.31
N TYR A 297 1.70 34.78 9.40
CA TYR A 297 3.07 35.21 9.60
C TYR A 297 3.47 36.11 8.41
N ASN A 298 4.70 36.62 8.38
CA ASN A 298 5.22 37.37 7.24
C ASN A 298 5.31 36.50 5.98
N LEU A 299 4.41 36.71 5.01
CA LEU A 299 4.32 35.92 3.78
C LEU A 299 5.58 35.94 2.90
N ASP A 300 6.57 36.80 3.18
CA ASP A 300 7.88 36.68 2.54
C ASP A 300 8.60 35.37 2.93
N ALA A 301 8.23 34.77 4.06
CA ALA A 301 8.70 33.46 4.51
C ALA A 301 7.92 32.27 3.91
N TYR A 302 6.97 32.49 2.99
CA TYR A 302 6.09 31.41 2.46
C TYR A 302 6.87 30.20 1.92
N ASP A 303 7.96 30.42 1.18
CA ASP A 303 8.76 29.32 0.61
C ASP A 303 9.52 28.53 1.70
N LEU A 304 9.96 29.22 2.76
CA LEU A 304 10.54 28.57 3.96
C LEU A 304 9.47 27.83 4.76
N ALA A 305 8.25 28.38 4.81
CA ALA A 305 7.12 27.77 5.49
C ALA A 305 6.68 26.50 4.77
N ASP A 306 6.66 26.48 3.43
CA ASP A 306 6.42 25.26 2.65
C ASP A 306 7.50 24.21 2.95
N MET A 307 8.79 24.57 2.94
CA MET A 307 9.87 23.63 3.27
C MET A 307 9.68 22.96 4.64
N CYS A 308 9.20 23.72 5.63
CA CYS A 308 8.98 23.24 7.00
C CYS A 308 7.57 22.66 7.24
N MET A 309 6.75 22.49 6.20
CA MET A 309 5.33 22.11 6.28
C MET A 309 4.46 23.04 7.15
N MET A 310 4.92 24.27 7.39
CA MET A 310 4.23 25.25 8.22
C MET A 310 2.96 25.81 7.56
N ASN A 311 2.89 25.81 6.22
CA ASN A 311 1.70 26.29 5.50
C ASN A 311 0.47 25.46 5.85
N SER A 312 0.52 24.17 5.54
CA SER A 312 -0.56 23.23 5.82
C SER A 312 -0.80 23.05 7.33
N LEU A 313 0.26 23.01 8.14
CA LEU A 313 0.12 22.91 9.60
C LEU A 313 -0.64 24.11 10.18
N THR A 314 -0.32 25.33 9.74
CA THR A 314 -1.00 26.54 10.19
C THR A 314 -2.47 26.56 9.78
N LEU A 315 -2.78 26.14 8.54
CA LEU A 315 -4.16 26.06 8.04
C LEU A 315 -4.98 25.02 8.82
N LEU A 316 -4.41 23.83 9.03
CA LEU A 316 -5.07 22.76 9.77
C LEU A 316 -5.29 23.13 11.25
N ALA A 317 -4.27 23.71 11.91
CA ALA A 317 -4.40 24.18 13.28
C ALA A 317 -5.45 25.29 13.40
N SER A 318 -5.47 26.24 12.47
CA SER A 318 -6.46 27.32 12.45
C SER A 318 -7.88 26.77 12.28
N TYR A 319 -8.08 25.79 11.39
CA TYR A 319 -9.37 25.13 11.21
C TYR A 319 -9.83 24.49 12.53
N VAL A 320 -8.99 23.63 13.12
CA VAL A 320 -9.30 22.90 14.37
C VAL A 320 -9.58 23.84 15.56
N GLN A 321 -8.92 25.00 15.61
CA GLN A 321 -9.17 26.02 16.65
C GLN A 321 -10.45 26.82 16.40
N SER A 322 -10.79 27.08 15.14
CA SER A 322 -11.96 27.90 14.76
C SER A 322 -13.29 27.15 14.84
N THR A 323 -13.27 25.83 14.74
CA THR A 323 -14.47 24.98 14.78
C THR A 323 -14.57 24.26 16.13
N GLY A 324 -15.71 24.36 16.82
CA GLY A 324 -15.98 23.48 17.96
C GLY A 324 -15.90 22.01 17.52
N ARG A 325 -15.06 21.18 18.16
CA ARG A 325 -14.81 19.80 17.70
C ARG A 325 -16.07 18.91 17.64
N SER A 326 -17.10 19.21 18.42
CA SER A 326 -18.41 18.55 18.36
C SER A 326 -19.26 18.94 17.15
N GLU A 327 -18.95 20.06 16.50
CA GLU A 327 -19.73 20.66 15.40
C GLU A 327 -18.97 20.63 14.06
N MET A 328 -17.76 20.04 14.01
CA MET A 328 -16.94 19.97 12.79
C MET A 328 -17.67 19.33 11.59
N HIS A 329 -18.59 18.40 11.86
CA HIS A 329 -19.39 17.71 10.84
C HIS A 329 -20.56 18.57 10.31
N LEU A 330 -20.90 19.66 10.99
CA LEU A 330 -21.93 20.64 10.64
C LEU A 330 -21.30 21.94 10.13
N GLN A 331 -20.13 21.86 9.51
CA GLN A 331 -19.47 23.02 8.91
C GLN A 331 -19.69 23.05 7.41
N SER A 332 -19.93 24.24 6.88
CA SER A 332 -19.84 24.53 5.46
C SER A 332 -19.06 25.82 5.28
N TYR A 333 -18.10 25.81 4.36
CA TYR A 333 -17.42 27.03 3.99
C TYR A 333 -18.37 27.95 3.22
N ASN A 334 -18.37 29.23 3.57
CA ASN A 334 -19.32 30.23 3.08
C ASN A 334 -18.68 31.22 2.08
N GLY A 335 -17.47 30.95 1.60
CA GLY A 335 -16.77 31.84 0.67
C GLY A 335 -16.22 33.13 1.29
N SER A 336 -16.18 33.26 2.63
CA SER A 336 -15.72 34.48 3.34
C SER A 336 -14.32 34.98 2.97
N PHE A 337 -13.49 34.13 2.36
CA PHE A 337 -12.14 34.46 1.87
C PHE A 337 -11.99 34.25 0.34
N GLY A 338 -13.09 34.00 -0.36
CA GLY A 338 -13.15 33.59 -1.77
C GLY A 338 -13.10 32.08 -1.94
N TRP A 339 -13.36 31.61 -3.16
CA TRP A 339 -13.31 30.19 -3.53
C TRP A 339 -11.98 29.83 -4.19
N TYR A 340 -11.60 28.55 -4.11
CA TYR A 340 -10.45 28.02 -4.82
C TYR A 340 -10.66 28.12 -6.34
N ASP A 341 -9.60 28.55 -7.05
CA ASP A 341 -9.63 28.80 -8.50
C ASP A 341 -8.80 27.75 -9.24
N GLU A 342 -9.50 26.80 -9.87
CA GLU A 342 -8.93 25.71 -10.67
C GLU A 342 -8.10 26.21 -11.87
N THR A 343 -8.38 27.42 -12.37
CA THR A 343 -7.64 28.01 -13.50
C THR A 343 -6.28 28.54 -13.10
N VAL A 344 -6.12 28.93 -11.83
CA VAL A 344 -4.85 29.38 -11.30
C VAL A 344 -3.95 28.18 -11.02
N GLY A 345 -4.46 27.10 -10.42
CA GLY A 345 -3.67 25.89 -10.16
C GLY A 345 -2.27 26.20 -9.58
N ASP A 346 -1.23 25.66 -10.21
CA ASP A 346 0.18 25.91 -9.88
C ASP A 346 0.77 27.21 -10.47
N SER A 347 0.01 27.95 -11.29
CA SER A 347 0.47 29.13 -12.03
C SER A 347 0.56 30.42 -11.17
N ALA A 348 0.22 30.33 -9.87
CA ALA A 348 0.26 31.45 -8.94
C ALA A 348 1.67 32.06 -8.82
N GLN A 349 1.80 33.32 -9.25
CA GLN A 349 3.10 34.01 -9.40
C GLN A 349 3.61 34.60 -8.08
N THR A 350 2.72 35.10 -7.22
CA THR A 350 3.11 35.77 -5.96
C THR A 350 2.88 34.87 -4.75
N ARG A 351 3.73 35.01 -3.71
CA ARG A 351 3.58 34.29 -2.43
C ARG A 351 2.20 34.49 -1.79
N ARG A 352 1.61 35.67 -1.94
CA ARG A 352 0.25 35.97 -1.47
C ARG A 352 -0.82 35.23 -2.25
N GLN A 353 -0.68 35.13 -3.58
CA GLN A 353 -1.60 34.33 -4.41
C GLN A 353 -1.50 32.84 -4.04
N LYS A 354 -0.28 32.31 -3.86
CA LYS A 354 -0.06 30.92 -3.43
C LYS A 354 -0.73 30.63 -2.08
N TRP A 355 -0.44 31.45 -1.06
CA TRP A 355 -1.10 31.35 0.24
C TRP A 355 -2.63 31.41 0.15
N LYS A 356 -3.16 32.32 -0.68
CA LYS A 356 -4.60 32.42 -0.88
C LYS A 356 -5.18 31.14 -1.47
N GLN A 357 -4.55 30.57 -2.50
CA GLN A 357 -4.99 29.31 -3.13
C GLN A 357 -4.98 28.16 -2.12
N ASP A 358 -3.88 27.97 -1.39
CA ASP A 358 -3.76 26.94 -0.34
C ASP A 358 -4.86 27.08 0.72
N MET A 359 -5.05 28.32 1.21
CA MET A 359 -6.03 28.64 2.23
C MET A 359 -7.45 28.36 1.76
N THR A 360 -7.83 28.81 0.55
CA THR A 360 -9.18 28.56 0.02
C THR A 360 -9.43 27.09 -0.25
N ALA A 361 -8.44 26.35 -0.78
CA ALA A 361 -8.55 24.91 -0.98
C ALA A 361 -8.74 24.16 0.35
N MET A 362 -7.95 24.48 1.38
CA MET A 362 -8.08 23.89 2.71
C MET A 362 -9.42 24.21 3.37
N LEU A 363 -9.89 25.46 3.27
CA LEU A 363 -11.19 25.87 3.84
C LEU A 363 -12.36 25.13 3.18
N GLU A 364 -12.25 24.79 1.89
CA GLU A 364 -13.24 23.97 1.20
C GLU A 364 -13.10 22.48 1.52
N PHE A 365 -11.89 21.97 1.67
CA PHE A 365 -11.61 20.55 1.85
C PHE A 365 -11.86 20.04 3.28
N MET A 366 -11.46 20.80 4.30
CA MET A 366 -11.55 20.35 5.70
C MET A 366 -12.98 20.05 6.20
N PRO A 367 -14.02 20.83 5.86
CA PRO A 367 -15.40 20.49 6.20
C PRO A 367 -15.87 19.20 5.53
N ASP A 368 -15.38 18.93 4.31
CA ASP A 368 -15.73 17.71 3.60
C ASP A 368 -15.15 16.47 4.31
N VAL A 369 -13.86 16.52 4.64
CA VAL A 369 -13.21 15.43 5.37
C VAL A 369 -13.82 15.25 6.77
N SER A 370 -14.21 16.35 7.43
CA SER A 370 -14.88 16.30 8.73
C SER A 370 -16.24 15.59 8.66
N PHE A 371 -17.01 15.80 7.57
CA PHE A 371 -18.23 15.07 7.32
C PHE A 371 -17.97 13.57 7.13
N LEU A 372 -16.99 13.21 6.31
CA LEU A 372 -16.61 11.80 6.09
C LEU A 372 -16.17 11.13 7.41
N ALA A 373 -15.37 11.83 8.22
CA ALA A 373 -14.93 11.35 9.53
C ALA A 373 -16.11 11.11 10.50
N SER A 374 -17.18 11.92 10.42
CA SER A 374 -18.40 11.72 11.22
C SER A 374 -19.29 10.57 10.73
N LYS A 375 -19.10 10.14 9.49
CA LYS A 375 -19.85 9.06 8.81
C LYS A 375 -18.94 7.89 8.46
N ILE A 376 -17.91 7.68 9.27
CA ILE A 376 -16.87 6.67 9.02
C ILE A 376 -17.45 5.25 8.91
N ASP A 377 -18.51 4.94 9.66
CA ASP A 377 -19.20 3.64 9.65
C ASP A 377 -20.14 3.45 8.44
N CYS A 378 -20.46 4.53 7.72
CA CYS A 378 -21.30 4.48 6.53
C CYS A 378 -20.48 4.36 5.23
N SER A 379 -19.20 4.74 5.25
CA SER A 379 -18.36 4.73 4.06
C SER A 379 -17.83 3.33 3.74
N THR A 380 -17.68 3.01 2.46
CA THR A 380 -17.03 1.77 2.00
C THR A 380 -15.51 1.82 2.14
N ILE A 381 -14.94 3.03 2.20
CA ILE A 381 -13.51 3.25 2.35
C ILE A 381 -13.20 4.35 3.37
N VAL A 382 -12.09 4.19 4.08
CA VAL A 382 -11.58 5.22 4.99
C VAL A 382 -10.10 5.48 4.68
N ASP A 383 -9.83 6.59 4.00
CA ASP A 383 -8.47 7.08 3.72
C ASP A 383 -7.79 7.63 4.98
N GLU A 384 -6.47 7.82 4.93
CA GLU A 384 -5.71 8.26 6.09
C GLU A 384 -5.95 9.72 6.49
N ILE A 385 -6.28 10.63 5.57
CA ILE A 385 -6.64 12.02 5.92
C ILE A 385 -7.96 12.02 6.71
N THR A 386 -8.95 11.28 6.23
CA THR A 386 -10.24 11.07 6.91
C THR A 386 -10.05 10.44 8.29
N ARG A 387 -9.21 9.41 8.40
CA ARG A 387 -8.88 8.77 9.68
C ARG A 387 -8.13 9.71 10.63
N GLY A 388 -7.19 10.50 10.13
CA GLY A 388 -6.48 11.53 10.89
C GLY A 388 -7.44 12.59 11.45
N MET A 389 -8.39 13.05 10.63
CA MET A 389 -9.44 13.97 11.07
C MET A 389 -10.38 13.35 12.10
N ALA A 390 -10.72 12.06 11.97
CA ALA A 390 -11.51 11.35 12.98
C ALA A 390 -10.79 11.28 14.34
N TYR A 391 -9.47 11.06 14.35
CA TYR A 391 -8.68 11.10 15.60
C TYR A 391 -8.68 12.50 16.22
N LEU A 392 -8.56 13.55 15.41
CA LEU A 392 -8.64 14.93 15.91
C LEU A 392 -10.02 15.28 16.45
N ALA A 393 -11.10 14.85 15.79
CA ALA A 393 -12.46 15.09 16.29
C ALA A 393 -12.69 14.44 17.67
N ASN A 394 -12.12 13.25 17.89
CA ASN A 394 -12.31 12.47 19.11
C ASN A 394 -11.42 12.89 20.29
N ASP A 395 -10.20 13.40 20.06
CA ASP A 395 -9.26 13.77 21.12
C ASP A 395 -9.10 15.29 21.25
N ARG A 396 -9.81 15.90 22.21
CA ARG A 396 -9.85 17.36 22.43
C ARG A 396 -8.52 17.96 22.89
N THR A 397 -7.56 17.15 23.32
CA THR A 397 -6.28 17.61 23.88
C THR A 397 -5.14 17.61 22.89
N LYS A 398 -5.30 16.93 21.75
CA LYS A 398 -4.24 16.78 20.75
C LYS A 398 -4.22 17.93 19.75
N GLU A 399 -3.04 18.51 19.59
CA GLU A 399 -2.69 19.33 18.43
C GLU A 399 -2.72 18.48 17.15
N PRO A 400 -2.88 19.11 15.97
CA PRO A 400 -2.75 18.40 14.70
C PRO A 400 -1.40 17.68 14.59
N PRO A 401 -1.37 16.37 14.30
CA PRO A 401 -0.11 15.66 14.11
C PRO A 401 0.57 16.12 12.82
N PHE A 402 1.90 16.03 12.78
CA PHE A 402 2.68 16.62 11.70
C PHE A 402 2.49 15.87 10.37
N TRP A 403 2.32 14.54 10.41
CA TRP A 403 2.03 13.70 9.24
C TRP A 403 0.72 14.09 8.56
N LEU A 404 -0.27 14.58 9.30
CA LEU A 404 -1.55 15.02 8.74
C LEU A 404 -1.42 16.39 8.05
N ALA A 405 -0.58 17.28 8.59
CA ALA A 405 -0.17 18.50 7.90
C ALA A 405 0.58 18.17 6.60
N TRP A 406 1.46 17.17 6.61
CA TRP A 406 2.12 16.70 5.40
C TRP A 406 1.13 16.07 4.40
N ALA A 407 0.21 15.20 4.84
CA ALA A 407 -0.78 14.58 3.96
C ALA A 407 -1.72 15.60 3.30
N THR A 408 -2.13 16.64 4.04
CA THR A 408 -2.90 17.75 3.49
C THR A 408 -2.09 18.63 2.54
N GLN A 409 -0.77 18.78 2.76
CA GLN A 409 0.12 19.42 1.78
C GLN A 409 0.19 18.60 0.48
N ILE A 410 0.29 17.27 0.55
CA ILE A 410 0.27 16.40 -0.62
C ILE A 410 -1.05 16.55 -1.39
N TYR A 411 -2.18 16.62 -0.68
CA TYR A 411 -3.47 16.91 -1.30
C TYR A 411 -3.46 18.23 -2.08
N LEU A 412 -2.94 19.31 -1.47
CA LEU A 412 -2.82 20.62 -2.13
C LEU A 412 -1.94 20.56 -3.37
N ASP A 413 -0.80 19.86 -3.29
CA ASP A 413 0.12 19.72 -4.41
C ASP A 413 -0.55 19.02 -5.60
N ILE A 414 -1.28 17.94 -5.34
CA ILE A 414 -1.99 17.18 -6.38
C ILE A 414 -3.12 18.03 -6.97
N LEU A 415 -3.90 18.70 -6.14
CA LEU A 415 -4.99 19.57 -6.60
C LEU A 415 -4.46 20.69 -7.51
N GLN A 416 -3.39 21.37 -7.10
CA GLN A 416 -2.78 22.45 -7.87
C GLN A 416 -2.08 21.95 -9.13
N PHE A 417 -1.42 20.79 -9.06
CA PHE A 417 -0.76 20.16 -10.20
C PHE A 417 -1.75 19.76 -11.29
N LEU A 418 -2.93 19.24 -10.92
CA LEU A 418 -3.98 18.91 -11.89
C LEU A 418 -4.73 20.16 -12.39
N GLY A 419 -4.86 21.19 -11.56
CA GLY A 419 -5.49 22.46 -11.93
C GLY A 419 -6.89 22.26 -12.52
N GLN A 420 -7.08 22.66 -13.78
CA GLN A 420 -8.37 22.51 -14.49
C GLN A 420 -8.79 21.06 -14.72
N ASP A 421 -7.84 20.11 -14.72
CA ASP A 421 -8.11 18.68 -14.89
C ASP A 421 -8.33 17.96 -13.54
N CYS A 422 -8.52 18.69 -12.43
CA CYS A 422 -8.74 18.06 -11.13
C CYS A 422 -9.98 17.15 -11.09
N ASP A 423 -10.97 17.41 -11.96
CA ASP A 423 -12.20 16.63 -12.08
C ASP A 423 -12.06 15.30 -12.84
N ARG A 424 -10.91 15.07 -13.48
CA ARG A 424 -10.64 13.88 -14.29
C ARG A 424 -10.85 12.60 -13.48
N GLY A 425 -10.34 12.57 -12.25
CA GLY A 425 -10.46 11.40 -11.38
C GLY A 425 -11.91 11.07 -11.01
N TYR A 426 -12.77 12.08 -10.87
CA TYR A 426 -14.20 11.88 -10.66
C TYR A 426 -14.88 11.28 -11.90
N ARG A 427 -14.56 11.78 -13.10
CA ARG A 427 -15.09 11.23 -14.36
C ARG A 427 -14.69 9.77 -14.58
N GLU A 428 -13.43 9.43 -14.28
CA GLU A 428 -12.93 8.05 -14.34
C GLU A 428 -13.66 7.14 -13.34
N MET A 429 -13.88 7.61 -12.11
CA MET A 429 -14.63 6.87 -11.09
C MET A 429 -16.09 6.63 -11.50
N GLN A 430 -16.78 7.66 -12.04
CA GLN A 430 -18.15 7.51 -12.54
C GLN A 430 -18.24 6.49 -13.68
N GLN A 431 -17.27 6.51 -14.60
CA GLN A 431 -17.24 5.53 -15.69
C GLN A 431 -17.03 4.11 -15.16
N GLU A 432 -16.18 3.91 -14.16
CA GLU A 432 -15.98 2.62 -13.51
C GLU A 432 -17.27 2.13 -12.82
N CYS A 433 -17.97 3.01 -12.09
CA CYS A 433 -19.28 2.71 -11.50
C CYS A 433 -20.27 2.19 -12.54
N LEU A 434 -20.39 2.88 -13.68
CA LEU A 434 -21.30 2.49 -14.76
C LEU A 434 -20.91 1.12 -15.35
N ASN A 435 -19.62 0.90 -15.60
CA ASN A 435 -19.14 -0.35 -16.16
C ASN A 435 -19.43 -1.54 -15.23
N ILE A 436 -19.19 -1.39 -13.92
CA ILE A 436 -19.47 -2.43 -12.93
C ILE A 436 -20.97 -2.69 -12.78
N LYS A 437 -21.80 -1.64 -12.79
CA LYS A 437 -23.26 -1.79 -12.75
C LYS A 437 -23.80 -2.53 -13.96
N HIS A 438 -23.34 -2.15 -15.15
CA HIS A 438 -23.70 -2.82 -16.40
C HIS A 438 -23.31 -4.30 -16.36
N SER A 439 -22.13 -4.61 -15.81
CA SER A 439 -21.63 -5.98 -15.73
C SER A 439 -22.39 -6.90 -14.76
N LEU A 440 -23.32 -6.35 -13.98
CA LEU A 440 -24.11 -7.06 -12.96
C LEU A 440 -25.61 -7.09 -13.26
N LEU A 441 -26.04 -6.63 -14.44
CA LEU A 441 -27.44 -6.62 -14.87
C LEU A 441 -28.03 -8.03 -14.96
N ASP A 442 -27.26 -8.98 -15.51
CA ASP A 442 -27.70 -10.35 -15.73
C ASP A 442 -27.58 -11.25 -14.50
N ILE A 443 -27.17 -10.68 -13.35
CA ILE A 443 -27.02 -11.40 -12.09
C ILE A 443 -28.27 -11.22 -11.24
N ASP A 444 -28.80 -12.33 -10.72
CA ASP A 444 -30.00 -12.32 -9.90
C ASP A 444 -29.87 -11.37 -8.69
N ALA A 445 -30.91 -10.57 -8.46
CA ALA A 445 -30.98 -9.61 -7.38
C ALA A 445 -30.88 -10.25 -5.99
N SER A 446 -31.22 -11.54 -5.87
CA SER A 446 -31.09 -12.29 -4.62
C SER A 446 -29.64 -12.63 -4.22
N SER A 447 -28.67 -12.49 -5.14
CA SER A 447 -27.26 -12.79 -4.87
C SER A 447 -26.65 -11.82 -3.85
N LYS A 448 -26.04 -12.39 -2.81
CA LYS A 448 -25.30 -11.64 -1.79
C LYS A 448 -24.03 -11.03 -2.37
N GLU A 449 -23.36 -11.75 -3.27
CA GLU A 449 -22.15 -11.33 -3.95
C GLU A 449 -22.44 -10.11 -4.85
N ARG A 450 -23.53 -10.16 -5.63
CA ARG A 450 -24.02 -9.01 -6.42
C ARG A 450 -24.27 -7.79 -5.52
N SER A 451 -24.99 -8.00 -4.43
CA SER A 451 -25.37 -6.92 -3.50
C SER A 451 -24.16 -6.20 -2.90
N LYS A 452 -23.09 -6.94 -2.55
CA LYS A 452 -21.84 -6.36 -2.04
C LYS A 452 -21.15 -5.48 -3.08
N VAL A 453 -21.02 -5.95 -4.32
CA VAL A 453 -20.37 -5.19 -5.39
C VAL A 453 -21.18 -3.93 -5.75
N LEU A 454 -22.50 -4.06 -5.84
CA LEU A 454 -23.38 -2.92 -6.08
C LEU A 454 -23.37 -1.91 -4.95
N HIS A 455 -23.27 -2.34 -3.69
CA HIS A 455 -23.14 -1.40 -2.58
C HIS A 455 -21.89 -0.52 -2.74
N ALA A 456 -20.75 -1.11 -3.12
CA ALA A 456 -19.53 -0.35 -3.39
C ALA A 456 -19.67 0.59 -4.61
N ALA A 457 -20.36 0.17 -5.66
CA ALA A 457 -20.54 0.95 -6.89
C ALA A 457 -21.61 2.05 -6.83
N CYS A 458 -22.61 1.92 -5.94
CA CYS A 458 -23.75 2.84 -5.84
C CYS A 458 -23.67 3.82 -4.66
N ILE A 459 -22.72 3.66 -3.74
CA ILE A 459 -22.64 4.49 -2.52
C ILE A 459 -22.53 6.00 -2.83
N TRP A 460 -21.96 6.38 -3.99
CA TRP A 460 -21.80 7.77 -4.43
C TRP A 460 -22.73 8.15 -5.61
N ASP A 461 -23.84 7.44 -5.82
CA ASP A 461 -24.82 7.80 -6.86
C ASP A 461 -25.45 9.18 -6.62
N ASN A 462 -25.61 9.52 -5.35
CA ASN A 462 -26.01 10.84 -4.90
C ASN A 462 -24.86 11.46 -4.09
N ASP A 463 -24.78 12.80 -4.05
CA ASP A 463 -23.84 13.49 -3.19
C ASP A 463 -24.42 13.64 -1.77
N PRO A 464 -23.97 12.82 -0.79
CA PRO A 464 -24.50 12.88 0.56
C PRO A 464 -24.23 14.22 1.26
N MET A 465 -23.11 14.84 0.93
CA MET A 465 -22.62 16.07 1.56
C MET A 465 -23.46 17.25 1.07
N TRP A 466 -23.69 17.32 -0.24
CA TRP A 466 -24.57 18.32 -0.83
C TRP A 466 -26.01 18.16 -0.35
N MET A 467 -26.55 16.93 -0.30
CA MET A 467 -27.91 16.69 0.20
C MET A 467 -28.11 17.17 1.63
N VAL A 468 -27.15 16.86 2.52
CA VAL A 468 -27.20 17.31 3.92
C VAL A 468 -27.05 18.83 4.01
N ARG A 469 -26.12 19.44 3.26
CA ARG A 469 -25.95 20.90 3.23
C ARG A 469 -27.19 21.61 2.72
N LYS A 470 -27.83 21.08 1.69
CA LYS A 470 -29.08 21.59 1.15
C LYS A 470 -30.19 21.52 2.18
N LEU A 471 -30.37 20.39 2.85
CA LEU A 471 -31.34 20.24 3.93
C LEU A 471 -31.12 21.28 5.05
N ILE A 472 -29.88 21.48 5.48
CA ILE A 472 -29.53 22.45 6.54
C ILE A 472 -29.73 23.91 6.06
N SER A 473 -29.42 24.19 4.79
CA SER A 473 -29.67 25.50 4.17
C SER A 473 -31.17 25.80 4.04
N ASP A 474 -31.96 24.81 3.65
CA ASP A 474 -33.43 24.94 3.55
C ASP A 474 -34.06 25.22 4.93
N LEU A 475 -33.41 24.76 6.00
CA LEU A 475 -33.76 25.08 7.39
C LEU A 475 -33.26 26.47 7.86
N GLY A 476 -32.56 27.22 7.01
CA GLY A 476 -32.05 28.56 7.31
C GLY A 476 -30.82 28.59 8.23
N LEU A 477 -30.17 27.45 8.45
CA LEU A 477 -29.01 27.32 9.34
C LEU A 477 -27.67 27.55 8.64
N PHE A 478 -27.63 27.38 7.31
CA PHE A 478 -26.46 27.66 6.47
C PHE A 478 -26.72 28.81 5.48
N PRO A 479 -25.64 29.43 4.95
CA PRO A 479 -25.75 30.37 3.84
C PRO A 479 -26.40 29.71 2.62
N ASN A 480 -27.16 30.50 1.85
CA ASN A 480 -27.83 30.04 0.62
C ASN A 480 -26.83 29.63 -0.48
N ASP A 481 -25.62 30.19 -0.45
CA ASP A 481 -24.55 29.87 -1.41
C ASP A 481 -23.83 28.59 -0.98
N ILE A 482 -24.39 27.44 -1.41
CA ILE A 482 -23.82 26.11 -1.17
C ILE A 482 -22.90 25.75 -2.34
N ALA A 483 -21.80 25.08 -2.03
CA ALA A 483 -20.92 24.48 -3.04
C ALA A 483 -21.71 23.54 -3.99
N PRO A 484 -21.29 23.41 -5.26
CA PRO A 484 -21.97 22.56 -6.23
C PRO A 484 -21.92 21.07 -5.84
N PRO A 485 -22.84 20.24 -6.35
CA PRO A 485 -22.81 18.79 -6.15
C PRO A 485 -21.47 18.18 -6.57
N PHE A 486 -21.09 17.13 -5.85
CA PHE A 486 -19.89 16.33 -5.99
C PHE A 486 -18.56 17.10 -5.90
N LYS A 487 -18.57 18.33 -5.36
CA LYS A 487 -17.35 19.16 -5.19
C LYS A 487 -16.23 18.41 -4.47
N CYS A 488 -16.56 17.65 -3.42
CA CYS A 488 -15.60 16.85 -2.66
C CYS A 488 -14.86 15.86 -3.59
N LEU A 489 -15.59 15.06 -4.35
CA LEU A 489 -15.00 14.07 -5.26
C LEU A 489 -14.29 14.72 -6.46
N ARG A 490 -14.89 15.77 -7.05
CA ARG A 490 -14.31 16.52 -8.18
C ARG A 490 -12.97 17.19 -7.86
N ARG A 491 -12.69 17.46 -6.59
CA ARG A 491 -11.42 18.05 -6.13
C ARG A 491 -10.62 17.10 -5.24
N ASN A 492 -10.95 15.81 -5.22
CA ASN A 492 -10.24 14.79 -4.44
C ASN A 492 -9.96 13.53 -5.29
N PRO A 493 -9.02 13.61 -6.25
CA PRO A 493 -8.67 12.49 -7.12
C PRO A 493 -8.06 11.31 -6.35
N ILE A 494 -7.40 11.57 -5.20
CA ILE A 494 -6.88 10.51 -4.32
C ILE A 494 -8.05 9.62 -3.89
N TYR A 495 -9.10 10.21 -3.33
CA TYR A 495 -10.26 9.47 -2.85
C TYR A 495 -11.01 8.76 -4.00
N CYS A 496 -11.15 9.40 -5.16
CA CYS A 496 -11.71 8.76 -6.35
C CYS A 496 -10.93 7.50 -6.77
N GLY A 497 -9.60 7.54 -6.79
CA GLY A 497 -8.78 6.36 -7.08
C GLY A 497 -8.91 5.25 -6.04
N LEU A 498 -9.02 5.60 -4.75
CA LEU A 498 -9.28 4.63 -3.69
C LEU A 498 -10.66 3.96 -3.84
N LEU A 499 -11.68 4.71 -4.27
CA LEU A 499 -13.01 4.15 -4.58
C LEU A 499 -12.93 3.18 -5.76
N ILE A 500 -12.24 3.54 -6.85
CA ILE A 500 -12.03 2.65 -8.00
C ILE A 500 -11.34 1.35 -7.55
N HIS A 501 -10.28 1.46 -6.75
CA HIS A 501 -9.58 0.31 -6.20
C HIS A 501 -10.49 -0.60 -5.37
N ASN A 502 -11.33 -0.01 -4.52
CA ASN A 502 -12.28 -0.73 -3.69
C ASN A 502 -13.36 -1.43 -4.50
N MET A 503 -13.91 -0.77 -5.52
CA MET A 503 -14.90 -1.34 -6.43
C MET A 503 -14.33 -2.54 -7.20
N ARG A 504 -13.13 -2.40 -7.79
CA ARG A 504 -12.43 -3.49 -8.49
C ARG A 504 -12.10 -4.66 -7.55
N SER A 505 -11.63 -4.36 -6.34
CA SER A 505 -11.34 -5.40 -5.33
C SER A 505 -12.59 -6.16 -4.88
N ASN A 506 -13.73 -5.47 -4.76
CA ASN A 506 -15.02 -6.10 -4.43
C ASN A 506 -15.57 -6.92 -5.60
N LEU A 507 -15.46 -6.41 -6.84
CA LEU A 507 -15.81 -7.16 -8.06
C LEU A 507 -15.03 -8.48 -8.11
N HIS A 508 -13.71 -8.43 -7.89
CA HIS A 508 -12.85 -9.61 -7.90
C HIS A 508 -13.16 -10.59 -6.78
N SER A 509 -13.19 -10.12 -5.54
CA SER A 509 -13.36 -11.01 -4.37
C SER A 509 -14.75 -11.66 -4.36
N SER A 510 -15.80 -10.90 -4.64
CA SER A 510 -17.17 -11.42 -4.72
C SER A 510 -17.39 -12.26 -5.98
N GLY A 511 -16.83 -11.85 -7.12
CA GLY A 511 -16.92 -12.60 -8.37
C GLY A 511 -16.18 -13.92 -8.32
N THR A 512 -14.99 -13.98 -7.70
CA THR A 512 -14.25 -15.22 -7.48
C THR A 512 -15.04 -16.17 -6.56
N GLN A 513 -15.68 -15.65 -5.51
CA GLN A 513 -16.57 -16.44 -4.63
C GLN A 513 -17.78 -16.99 -5.38
N PHE A 514 -18.40 -16.17 -6.21
CA PHE A 514 -19.52 -16.57 -7.05
C PHE A 514 -19.11 -17.66 -8.06
N ALA A 515 -17.97 -17.47 -8.71
CA ALA A 515 -17.41 -18.42 -9.68
C ALA A 515 -16.86 -19.70 -9.05
N ALA A 516 -16.59 -19.72 -7.74
CA ALA A 516 -16.11 -20.88 -6.98
C ALA A 516 -17.16 -21.99 -6.80
N THR A 517 -18.37 -21.80 -7.33
CA THR A 517 -19.43 -22.81 -7.43
C THR A 517 -18.91 -24.12 -8.05
N PRO A 518 -19.28 -25.31 -7.53
CA PRO A 518 -18.64 -26.62 -7.77
C PRO A 518 -18.15 -27.00 -9.19
N GLY A 519 -16.99 -26.50 -9.63
CA GLY A 519 -16.20 -27.12 -10.70
C GLY A 519 -16.64 -26.85 -12.14
N ALA A 520 -17.54 -25.89 -12.39
CA ALA A 520 -17.98 -25.55 -13.75
C ALA A 520 -16.82 -25.02 -14.61
N LEU A 521 -16.17 -23.95 -14.18
CA LEU A 521 -15.04 -23.36 -14.91
C LEU A 521 -13.87 -24.34 -15.02
N LEU A 522 -13.64 -25.17 -14.00
CA LEU A 522 -12.64 -26.23 -14.05
C LEU A 522 -12.93 -27.23 -15.18
N GLY A 523 -14.15 -27.77 -15.21
CA GLY A 523 -14.57 -28.74 -16.22
C GLY A 523 -14.56 -28.15 -17.63
N VAL A 524 -15.10 -26.95 -17.80
CA VAL A 524 -15.13 -26.24 -19.09
C VAL A 524 -13.71 -25.97 -19.61
N THR A 525 -12.80 -25.48 -18.75
CA THR A 525 -11.41 -25.21 -19.15
C THR A 525 -10.70 -26.48 -19.59
N GLN A 526 -10.88 -27.59 -18.86
CA GLN A 526 -10.26 -28.86 -19.22
C GLN A 526 -10.87 -29.44 -20.51
N LEU A 527 -12.19 -29.38 -20.69
CA LEU A 527 -12.85 -29.84 -21.91
C LEU A 527 -12.40 -29.02 -23.13
N TYR A 528 -12.32 -27.70 -23.00
CA TYR A 528 -11.80 -26.82 -24.04
C TYR A 528 -10.37 -27.18 -24.45
N HIS A 529 -9.47 -27.41 -23.47
CA HIS A 529 -8.10 -27.87 -23.73
C HIS A 529 -8.07 -29.18 -24.52
N VAL A 530 -8.90 -30.16 -24.13
CA VAL A 530 -8.96 -31.47 -24.80
C VAL A 530 -9.42 -31.33 -26.24
N LEU A 531 -10.47 -30.55 -26.49
CA LEU A 531 -11.01 -30.36 -27.84
C LEU A 531 -10.02 -29.66 -28.77
N ARG A 532 -9.22 -28.71 -28.24
CA ARG A 532 -8.11 -28.08 -28.98
C ARG A 532 -6.99 -29.09 -29.26
N GLN A 533 -6.56 -29.86 -28.25
CA GLN A 533 -5.45 -30.80 -28.37
C GLN A 533 -5.73 -31.94 -29.36
N GLU A 534 -6.98 -32.44 -29.40
CA GLU A 534 -7.42 -33.47 -30.35
C GLU A 534 -7.78 -32.91 -31.74
N LYS A 535 -7.59 -31.61 -31.98
CA LYS A 535 -7.89 -30.91 -33.24
C LYS A 535 -9.36 -31.05 -33.69
N MET A 536 -10.28 -31.06 -32.72
CA MET A 536 -11.72 -31.16 -32.96
C MET A 536 -12.41 -29.79 -33.11
N LEU A 537 -11.66 -28.71 -32.86
CA LEU A 537 -12.10 -27.32 -33.09
C LEU A 537 -11.37 -26.75 -34.29
N ALA A 538 -12.07 -25.90 -35.05
CA ALA A 538 -11.45 -25.13 -36.13
C ALA A 538 -10.37 -24.18 -35.54
N GLU A 539 -9.28 -23.98 -36.27
CA GLU A 539 -8.12 -23.21 -35.77
C GLU A 539 -8.46 -21.75 -35.47
N ASP A 540 -9.42 -21.19 -36.21
CA ASP A 540 -9.94 -19.81 -36.11
C ASP A 540 -10.94 -19.60 -34.96
N LEU A 541 -11.46 -20.66 -34.34
CA LEU A 541 -12.39 -20.57 -33.22
C LEU A 541 -11.63 -20.66 -31.89
N GLU A 542 -11.51 -19.52 -31.21
CA GLU A 542 -10.87 -19.38 -29.88
C GLU A 542 -11.86 -18.77 -28.88
N TRP A 543 -11.90 -19.34 -27.67
CA TRP A 543 -12.61 -18.73 -26.54
C TRP A 543 -11.67 -17.73 -25.85
N GLU A 544 -11.64 -16.50 -26.36
CA GLU A 544 -10.69 -15.46 -25.93
C GLU A 544 -10.78 -15.14 -24.43
N ASP A 545 -12.01 -15.07 -23.89
CA ASP A 545 -12.23 -14.79 -22.46
C ASP A 545 -11.72 -15.93 -21.56
N LEU A 546 -11.95 -17.18 -21.96
CA LEU A 546 -11.48 -18.36 -21.24
C LEU A 546 -9.94 -18.49 -21.29
N GLU A 547 -9.32 -18.12 -22.41
CA GLU A 547 -7.86 -18.07 -22.53
C GLU A 547 -7.27 -16.96 -21.67
N THR A 548 -7.95 -15.82 -21.55
CA THR A 548 -7.57 -14.74 -20.64
C THR A 548 -7.67 -15.21 -19.18
N LEU A 549 -8.77 -15.86 -18.79
CA LEU A 549 -8.91 -16.50 -17.48
C LEU A 549 -7.78 -17.51 -17.23
N ARG A 550 -7.45 -18.34 -18.22
CA ARG A 550 -6.38 -19.34 -18.11
C ARG A 550 -5.01 -18.70 -17.89
N LYS A 551 -4.72 -17.58 -18.56
CA LYS A 551 -3.48 -16.81 -18.36
C LYS A 551 -3.41 -16.20 -16.95
N LEU A 552 -4.51 -15.59 -16.47
CA LEU A 552 -4.58 -14.98 -15.14
C LEU A 552 -4.46 -16.03 -14.02
N GLN A 553 -5.17 -17.14 -14.16
CA GLN A 553 -5.23 -18.19 -13.14
C GLN A 553 -4.01 -19.13 -13.19
N GLY A 554 -3.38 -19.28 -14.36
CA GLY A 554 -2.29 -20.20 -14.62
C GLY A 554 -2.75 -21.67 -14.70
N ASN A 555 -2.02 -22.47 -15.49
CA ASN A 555 -2.32 -23.89 -15.69
C ASN A 555 -2.44 -24.70 -14.38
N PRO A 556 -1.61 -24.48 -13.34
CA PRO A 556 -1.71 -25.22 -12.08
C PRO A 556 -3.04 -25.04 -11.34
N SER A 557 -3.83 -24.00 -11.65
CA SER A 557 -5.16 -23.80 -11.06
C SER A 557 -6.22 -24.73 -11.66
N PHE A 558 -6.03 -25.18 -12.91
CA PHE A 558 -6.96 -26.05 -13.61
C PHE A 558 -6.46 -27.49 -13.78
N PHE A 559 -5.14 -27.71 -13.84
CA PHE A 559 -4.55 -29.01 -14.12
C PHE A 559 -3.71 -29.54 -12.95
N VAL A 560 -3.67 -30.86 -12.78
CA VAL A 560 -2.80 -31.54 -11.81
C VAL A 560 -1.57 -32.12 -12.51
N GLY A 561 -0.39 -31.54 -12.23
CA GLY A 561 0.86 -31.89 -12.90
C GLY A 561 0.95 -31.27 -14.29
N ASP A 562 1.69 -31.93 -15.19
CA ASP A 562 1.84 -31.50 -16.57
C ASP A 562 0.51 -31.51 -17.32
N LEU A 563 0.44 -30.69 -18.38
CA LEU A 563 -0.72 -30.65 -19.27
C LEU A 563 -0.99 -32.06 -19.83
N PRO A 564 -2.23 -32.56 -19.69
CA PRO A 564 -2.55 -33.89 -20.18
C PRO A 564 -2.48 -33.92 -21.72
N THR A 565 -1.97 -35.02 -22.26
CA THR A 565 -1.72 -35.20 -23.71
C THR A 565 -2.43 -36.41 -24.31
N ASN A 566 -3.07 -37.24 -23.48
CA ASN A 566 -3.75 -38.46 -23.93
C ASN A 566 -5.08 -38.65 -23.20
N ARG A 567 -5.94 -39.50 -23.78
CA ARG A 567 -7.33 -39.72 -23.33
C ARG A 567 -7.45 -40.17 -21.88
N GLU A 568 -6.57 -41.06 -21.43
CA GLU A 568 -6.56 -41.53 -20.03
C GLU A 568 -6.05 -40.45 -19.07
N ALA A 569 -5.09 -39.64 -19.51
CA ALA A 569 -4.57 -38.50 -18.76
C ALA A 569 -5.63 -37.39 -18.62
N TYR A 570 -6.44 -37.11 -19.65
CA TYR A 570 -7.53 -36.14 -19.58
C TYR A 570 -8.54 -36.53 -18.49
N PHE A 571 -9.02 -37.78 -18.53
CA PHE A 571 -9.96 -38.29 -17.55
C PHE A 571 -9.38 -38.30 -16.14
N LYS A 572 -8.13 -38.74 -15.98
CA LYS A 572 -7.43 -38.72 -14.69
C LYS A 572 -7.32 -37.29 -14.14
N ASN A 573 -6.91 -36.32 -14.96
CA ASN A 573 -6.74 -34.93 -14.55
C ASN A 573 -8.08 -34.31 -14.12
N TYR A 574 -9.15 -34.60 -14.87
CA TYR A 574 -10.51 -34.21 -14.51
C TYR A 574 -10.95 -34.78 -13.17
N CYS A 575 -10.82 -36.10 -12.96
CA CYS A 575 -11.18 -36.71 -11.70
C CYS A 575 -10.37 -36.13 -10.52
N LEU A 576 -9.07 -35.87 -10.70
CA LEU A 576 -8.24 -35.24 -9.67
C LEU A 576 -8.68 -33.81 -9.38
N GLY A 577 -9.01 -33.04 -10.41
CA GLY A 577 -9.50 -31.67 -10.30
C GLY A 577 -10.80 -31.54 -9.51
N ILE A 578 -11.77 -32.45 -9.75
CA ILE A 578 -13.06 -32.43 -9.04
C ILE A 578 -12.99 -32.91 -7.58
N GLY A 579 -11.83 -33.43 -7.14
CA GLY A 579 -11.55 -33.78 -5.74
C GLY A 579 -11.33 -35.26 -5.43
N THR A 580 -11.09 -36.11 -6.45
CA THR A 580 -10.69 -37.50 -6.19
C THR A 580 -9.21 -37.59 -5.80
N SER A 581 -8.86 -38.58 -4.97
CA SER A 581 -7.47 -38.75 -4.48
C SER A 581 -6.55 -39.39 -5.52
N VAL A 582 -5.30 -38.92 -5.60
CA VAL A 582 -4.21 -39.54 -6.39
C VAL A 582 -4.02 -41.02 -6.02
N THR A 583 -4.29 -41.40 -4.77
CA THR A 583 -4.22 -42.79 -4.30
C THR A 583 -5.22 -43.72 -4.97
N ASN A 584 -6.20 -43.21 -5.73
CA ASN A 584 -7.09 -44.02 -6.56
C ASN A 584 -6.36 -44.63 -7.77
N TRP A 585 -5.23 -44.05 -8.18
CA TRP A 585 -4.39 -44.53 -9.30
C TRP A 585 -3.07 -45.15 -8.85
N ALA A 586 -2.94 -45.52 -7.56
CA ALA A 586 -1.75 -46.19 -7.05
C ALA A 586 -1.64 -47.65 -7.55
N PRO A 587 -0.41 -48.17 -7.79
CA PRO A 587 -0.21 -49.57 -8.16
C PRO A 587 -0.79 -50.51 -7.09
N ASN A 588 -1.40 -51.63 -7.50
CA ASN A 588 -1.93 -52.72 -6.64
C ASN A 588 -3.18 -52.44 -5.78
N ARG A 589 -3.96 -51.39 -6.05
CA ARG A 589 -5.21 -51.13 -5.32
C ARG A 589 -6.41 -51.92 -5.88
N ARG A 590 -7.28 -52.45 -5.00
CA ARG A 590 -8.60 -53.00 -5.39
C ARG A 590 -9.48 -51.88 -5.97
N LYS A 591 -10.08 -52.13 -7.14
CA LYS A 591 -11.00 -51.18 -7.81
C LYS A 591 -12.24 -50.96 -6.94
N SER A 592 -12.39 -49.76 -6.40
CA SER A 592 -13.56 -49.32 -5.62
C SER A 592 -14.13 -48.03 -6.21
N LYS A 593 -15.38 -47.70 -5.88
CA LYS A 593 -16.02 -46.43 -6.26
C LYS A 593 -15.15 -45.23 -5.88
N LEU A 594 -15.02 -44.26 -6.79
CA LEU A 594 -14.23 -43.04 -6.57
C LEU A 594 -14.93 -42.17 -5.52
N LYS A 595 -14.28 -41.96 -4.37
CA LYS A 595 -14.74 -40.98 -3.37
C LYS A 595 -14.24 -39.59 -3.78
N ILE A 596 -15.18 -38.66 -3.94
CA ILE A 596 -14.89 -37.24 -4.16
C ILE A 596 -14.83 -36.58 -2.79
N ASN A 597 -13.72 -35.91 -2.49
CA ASN A 597 -13.60 -35.06 -1.31
C ASN A 597 -13.64 -33.59 -1.77
N SER A 598 -14.63 -32.82 -1.31
CA SER A 598 -14.78 -31.41 -1.64
C SER A 598 -13.56 -30.58 -1.24
N ALA A 599 -12.89 -30.93 -0.13
CA ALA A 599 -11.65 -30.27 0.30
C ALA A 599 -10.47 -30.50 -0.66
N ASN A 600 -10.53 -31.55 -1.47
CA ASN A 600 -9.54 -31.85 -2.50
C ASN A 600 -9.90 -31.24 -3.86
N ARG A 601 -11.00 -30.50 -3.99
CA ARG A 601 -11.34 -29.87 -5.27
C ARG A 601 -10.38 -28.72 -5.56
N ARG A 602 -9.93 -28.57 -6.81
CA ARG A 602 -9.24 -27.34 -7.23
C ARG A 602 -10.23 -26.20 -7.34
N ASN A 603 -9.83 -25.01 -6.91
CA ASN A 603 -10.65 -23.81 -6.96
C ASN A 603 -9.87 -22.66 -7.61
N LEU A 604 -10.57 -21.59 -7.97
CA LEU A 604 -9.91 -20.39 -8.47
C LEU A 604 -9.07 -19.75 -7.37
N LYS A 605 -7.89 -19.25 -7.73
CA LYS A 605 -7.07 -18.43 -6.84
C LYS A 605 -7.61 -17.01 -6.84
N TYR A 606 -7.57 -16.38 -5.67
CA TYR A 606 -7.73 -14.93 -5.57
C TYR A 606 -6.47 -14.28 -6.12
N THR A 607 -6.56 -13.72 -7.32
CA THR A 607 -5.50 -12.86 -7.90
C THR A 607 -5.43 -11.52 -7.18
N GLY A 608 -4.37 -10.75 -7.40
CA GLY A 608 -4.28 -9.38 -6.87
C GLY A 608 -4.00 -9.30 -5.37
N TYR A 609 -3.00 -10.04 -4.85
CA TYR A 609 -2.75 -10.13 -3.41
C TYR A 609 -2.45 -8.75 -2.79
N VAL A 610 -1.65 -7.92 -3.47
CA VAL A 610 -1.29 -6.59 -2.97
C VAL A 610 -2.52 -5.68 -2.95
N SER A 611 -3.33 -5.75 -4.00
CA SER A 611 -4.59 -5.02 -4.13
C SER A 611 -5.60 -5.39 -3.06
N LEU A 612 -5.79 -6.69 -2.78
CA LEU A 612 -6.70 -7.16 -1.73
C LEU A 612 -6.18 -6.79 -0.34
N SER A 613 -4.86 -6.88 -0.10
CA SER A 613 -4.25 -6.51 1.18
C SER A 613 -4.37 -5.01 1.48
N THR A 614 -4.18 -4.17 0.47
CA THR A 614 -4.37 -2.72 0.56
C THR A 614 -5.85 -2.34 0.66
N ASN A 615 -6.75 -3.02 -0.05
CA ASN A 615 -8.19 -2.76 0.03
C ASN A 615 -8.77 -3.14 1.39
N HIS A 616 -8.36 -4.28 1.95
CA HIS A 616 -8.76 -4.69 3.30
C HIS A 616 -8.48 -3.59 4.33
N ARG A 617 -7.42 -2.81 4.13
CA ARG A 617 -7.11 -1.67 4.98
C ARG A 617 -8.08 -0.49 4.78
N LEU A 618 -8.65 -0.29 3.60
CA LEU A 618 -9.61 0.78 3.40
C LEU A 618 -10.96 0.49 4.08
N GLU A 619 -11.38 -0.78 4.10
CA GLU A 619 -12.71 -1.23 4.53
C GLU A 619 -12.92 -1.30 6.06
N HIS A 620 -11.85 -1.29 6.86
CA HIS A 620 -11.94 -1.47 8.31
C HIS A 620 -11.83 -0.11 9.04
N PRO A 621 -12.97 0.52 9.39
CA PRO A 621 -12.96 1.74 10.19
C PRO A 621 -12.49 1.41 11.61
N GLY A 622 -11.30 1.86 11.99
CA GLY A 622 -10.76 1.57 13.32
C GLY A 622 -9.36 2.09 13.57
N ALA A 623 -9.00 2.13 14.87
CA ALA A 623 -7.62 2.36 15.29
C ALA A 623 -6.76 1.17 14.89
N ARG A 624 -5.68 1.44 14.16
CA ARG A 624 -4.71 0.44 13.73
C ARG A 624 -3.31 1.03 13.74
N GLN A 625 -2.33 0.14 13.83
CA GLN A 625 -0.94 0.50 13.66
C GLN A 625 -0.70 0.94 12.20
N PRO A 626 -0.03 2.09 11.98
CA PRO A 626 0.33 2.52 10.64
C PRO A 626 1.29 1.52 10.00
N TRP A 627 1.22 1.38 8.68
CA TRP A 627 2.14 0.53 7.94
C TRP A 627 3.56 1.12 7.91
N SER A 628 4.51 0.37 8.47
CA SER A 628 5.93 0.67 8.33
C SER A 628 6.42 0.31 6.92
N PRO A 629 7.55 0.89 6.47
CA PRO A 629 8.18 0.51 5.20
C PRO A 629 8.40 -1.00 5.05
N SER A 630 8.75 -1.69 6.14
CA SER A 630 8.91 -3.15 6.15
C SER A 630 7.63 -3.95 6.06
N ALA A 631 6.52 -3.43 6.61
CA ALA A 631 5.23 -4.09 6.47
C ALA A 631 4.79 -4.09 5.00
N VAL A 632 5.02 -2.96 4.30
CA VAL A 632 4.70 -2.85 2.86
C VAL A 632 5.65 -3.71 2.02
N GLU A 633 6.94 -3.72 2.32
CA GLU A 633 7.90 -4.63 1.67
C GLU A 633 7.50 -6.11 1.84
N ALA A 634 7.05 -6.51 3.04
CA ALA A 634 6.58 -7.87 3.29
C ALA A 634 5.34 -8.23 2.46
N VAL A 635 4.39 -7.29 2.30
CA VAL A 635 3.22 -7.47 1.44
C VAL A 635 3.62 -7.60 -0.03
N LEU A 636 4.59 -6.80 -0.50
CA LEU A 636 5.11 -6.91 -1.88
C LEU A 636 5.81 -8.25 -2.13
N ASN A 637 6.65 -8.68 -1.19
CA ASN A 637 7.34 -9.98 -1.25
C ASN A 637 6.35 -11.15 -1.29
N GLU A 638 5.32 -11.13 -0.43
CA GLU A 638 4.29 -12.16 -0.45
C GLU A 638 3.43 -12.06 -1.72
N GLY A 639 3.18 -10.85 -2.24
CA GLY A 639 2.51 -10.63 -3.52
C GLY A 639 3.24 -11.30 -4.69
N VAL A 640 4.56 -11.11 -4.79
CA VAL A 640 5.40 -11.79 -5.80
C VAL A 640 5.35 -13.31 -5.63
N ARG A 641 5.48 -13.80 -4.40
CA ARG A 641 5.42 -15.25 -4.11
C ARG A 641 4.08 -15.87 -4.53
N LYS A 642 2.96 -15.19 -4.24
CA LYS A 642 1.59 -15.63 -4.55
C LYS A 642 1.30 -15.71 -6.06
N GLN A 643 2.10 -15.06 -6.91
CA GLN A 643 1.97 -15.24 -8.37
C GLN A 643 2.34 -16.66 -8.82
N TYR A 644 3.26 -17.30 -8.09
CA TYR A 644 3.80 -18.63 -8.40
C TYR A 644 3.23 -19.73 -7.51
N THR A 645 2.14 -19.47 -6.79
CA THR A 645 1.42 -20.50 -6.05
C THR A 645 0.30 -21.11 -6.87
N ASP A 646 -0.01 -22.39 -6.62
CA ASP A 646 -1.20 -23.03 -7.17
C ASP A 646 -2.49 -22.60 -6.43
N SER A 647 -3.64 -23.11 -6.88
CA SER A 647 -4.95 -22.86 -6.27
C SER A 647 -5.05 -23.21 -4.77
N ARG A 648 -4.09 -23.95 -4.22
CA ARG A 648 -4.04 -24.40 -2.83
C ARG A 648 -2.85 -23.79 -2.09
N ASP A 649 -2.33 -22.67 -2.59
CA ASP A 649 -1.19 -21.96 -2.01
C ASP A 649 0.13 -22.76 -1.98
N HIS A 650 0.26 -23.83 -2.78
CA HIS A 650 1.54 -24.54 -2.90
C HIS A 650 2.47 -23.77 -3.83
N PHE A 651 3.66 -23.45 -3.31
CA PHE A 651 4.69 -22.73 -4.06
C PHE A 651 5.38 -23.64 -5.09
N GLN A 652 5.50 -23.14 -6.32
CA GLN A 652 6.21 -23.82 -7.41
C GLN A 652 7.72 -23.63 -7.24
N ALA A 653 8.43 -24.72 -6.90
CA ALA A 653 9.84 -24.68 -6.54
C ALA A 653 10.77 -24.14 -7.65
N GLU A 654 10.36 -24.24 -8.91
CA GLU A 654 11.11 -23.73 -10.07
C GLU A 654 11.23 -22.20 -10.11
N PHE A 655 10.33 -21.48 -9.43
CA PHE A 655 10.36 -20.02 -9.37
C PHE A 655 11.07 -19.49 -8.11
N LYS A 656 11.69 -20.37 -7.30
CA LYS A 656 12.36 -19.97 -6.06
C LYS A 656 13.43 -18.91 -6.28
N ASP A 657 14.24 -19.07 -7.33
CA ASP A 657 15.34 -18.16 -7.63
C ASP A 657 14.84 -16.79 -8.10
N ILE A 658 13.72 -16.75 -8.83
CA ILE A 658 13.07 -15.52 -9.28
C ILE A 658 12.51 -14.75 -8.09
N VAL A 659 11.80 -15.43 -7.18
CA VAL A 659 11.24 -14.81 -5.98
C VAL A 659 12.34 -14.28 -5.06
N GLU A 660 13.42 -15.04 -4.87
CA GLU A 660 14.53 -14.58 -4.03
C GLU A 660 15.26 -13.40 -4.67
N LYS A 661 15.41 -13.36 -6.01
CA LYS A 661 15.97 -12.21 -6.72
C LYS A 661 15.15 -10.95 -6.52
N GLU A 662 13.82 -11.02 -6.71
CA GLU A 662 12.93 -9.87 -6.50
C GLU A 662 12.95 -9.40 -5.04
N ARG A 663 12.98 -10.34 -4.09
CA ARG A 663 13.11 -10.02 -2.67
C ARG A 663 14.41 -9.26 -2.36
N LEU A 664 15.53 -9.68 -2.95
CA LEU A 664 16.81 -8.99 -2.79
C LEU A 664 16.81 -7.59 -3.44
N GLU A 665 16.09 -7.40 -4.55
CA GLU A 665 15.95 -6.07 -5.15
C GLU A 665 15.05 -5.15 -4.31
N LEU A 666 13.94 -5.66 -3.76
CA LEU A 666 13.08 -4.92 -2.85
C LEU A 666 13.80 -4.51 -1.56
N ALA A 667 14.64 -5.40 -1.01
CA ALA A 667 15.44 -5.16 0.19
C ALA A 667 16.43 -3.98 0.08
N LYS A 668 16.78 -3.58 -1.15
CA LYS A 668 17.69 -2.46 -1.43
C LYS A 668 16.96 -1.11 -1.48
N LEU A 669 15.64 -1.11 -1.63
CA LEU A 669 14.87 0.11 -1.86
C LEU A 669 14.64 0.90 -0.58
N PHE A 670 14.73 2.22 -0.73
CA PHE A 670 14.32 3.18 0.28
C PHE A 670 12.79 3.35 0.27
N PRO A 671 12.18 3.95 1.31
CA PRO A 671 10.72 4.14 1.39
C PRO A 671 10.07 4.71 0.11
N PRO A 672 10.63 5.75 -0.57
CA PRO A 672 10.08 6.21 -1.84
C PRO A 672 10.08 5.14 -2.94
N GLY A 673 11.17 4.37 -3.08
CA GLY A 673 11.25 3.28 -4.06
C GLY A 673 10.23 2.17 -3.80
N ILE A 674 9.87 1.92 -2.54
CA ILE A 674 8.83 0.95 -2.16
C ILE A 674 7.46 1.45 -2.55
N ILE A 675 7.16 2.74 -2.34
CA ILE A 675 5.92 3.35 -2.80
C ILE A 675 5.79 3.28 -4.33
N ARG A 676 6.88 3.52 -5.07
CA ARG A 676 6.93 3.32 -6.53
C ARG A 676 6.65 1.88 -6.93
N LYS A 677 7.29 0.90 -6.28
CA LYS A 677 7.06 -0.52 -6.54
C LYS A 677 5.64 -0.95 -6.16
N LEU A 678 5.05 -0.38 -5.13
CA LEU A 678 3.66 -0.61 -4.75
C LEU A 678 2.70 -0.15 -5.84
N ALA A 679 2.87 1.07 -6.37
CA ALA A 679 2.06 1.56 -7.48
C ALA A 679 2.15 0.63 -8.70
N LEU A 680 3.37 0.21 -9.06
CA LEU A 680 3.58 -0.73 -10.18
C LEU A 680 2.98 -2.12 -9.92
N ALA A 681 3.07 -2.62 -8.69
CA ALA A 681 2.46 -3.90 -8.33
C ALA A 681 0.93 -3.86 -8.48
N ILE A 682 0.29 -2.80 -7.98
CA ILE A 682 -1.16 -2.60 -8.14
C ILE A 682 -1.51 -2.46 -9.62
N GLN A 683 -0.77 -1.65 -10.39
CA GLN A 683 -0.95 -1.49 -11.84
C GLN A 683 -0.95 -2.84 -12.56
N ASN A 684 -0.01 -3.72 -12.24
CA ASN A 684 0.11 -5.05 -12.85
C ASN A 684 -1.01 -6.01 -12.42
N GLU A 685 -1.64 -5.78 -11.27
CA GLU A 685 -2.75 -6.59 -10.77
C GLU A 685 -4.11 -6.16 -11.32
N ILE A 686 -4.26 -4.93 -11.87
CA ILE A 686 -5.52 -4.39 -12.42
C ILE A 686 -6.22 -5.36 -13.38
N PRO A 687 -5.55 -5.93 -14.41
CA PRO A 687 -6.22 -6.85 -15.33
C PRO A 687 -6.83 -8.08 -14.63
N GLY A 688 -6.23 -8.52 -13.52
CA GLY A 688 -6.72 -9.65 -12.73
C GLY A 688 -7.90 -9.29 -11.83
N ILE A 689 -7.86 -8.13 -11.18
CA ILE A 689 -8.93 -7.68 -10.26
C ILE A 689 -10.13 -7.05 -11.01
N SER A 690 -9.94 -6.59 -12.24
CA SER A 690 -11.03 -6.08 -13.08
C SER A 690 -11.67 -7.16 -13.97
N PHE A 691 -11.15 -8.39 -13.97
CA PHE A 691 -11.73 -9.48 -14.75
C PHE A 691 -13.12 -9.85 -14.20
N ASN A 692 -14.13 -9.88 -15.08
CA ASN A 692 -15.50 -10.15 -14.66
C ASN A 692 -15.79 -11.66 -14.50
N TYR A 693 -15.51 -12.18 -13.30
CA TYR A 693 -15.80 -13.56 -12.95
C TYR A 693 -17.30 -13.91 -12.93
N PHE A 694 -18.20 -12.92 -12.78
CA PHE A 694 -19.66 -13.16 -12.80
C PHE A 694 -20.12 -13.56 -14.21
N THR A 695 -19.76 -12.74 -15.22
CA THR A 695 -20.06 -13.05 -16.62
C THR A 695 -19.38 -14.34 -17.06
N MET A 696 -18.11 -14.55 -16.67
CA MET A 696 -17.40 -15.78 -16.99
C MET A 696 -18.10 -17.03 -16.43
N HIS A 697 -18.62 -16.94 -15.20
CA HIS A 697 -19.38 -18.01 -14.59
C HIS A 697 -20.69 -18.28 -15.35
N ASN A 698 -21.44 -17.24 -15.69
CA ASN A 698 -22.70 -17.36 -16.44
C ASN A 698 -22.49 -17.97 -17.82
N GLU A 699 -21.46 -17.55 -18.56
CA GLU A 699 -21.14 -18.11 -19.88
C GLU A 699 -20.74 -19.58 -19.80
N ALA A 700 -19.96 -19.95 -18.78
CA ALA A 700 -19.65 -21.35 -18.52
C ALA A 700 -20.91 -22.17 -18.20
N TRP A 701 -21.85 -21.59 -17.45
CA TRP A 701 -23.12 -22.26 -17.10
C TRP A 701 -24.05 -22.42 -18.31
N ASN A 702 -24.15 -21.38 -19.15
CA ASN A 702 -24.87 -21.40 -20.43
C ASN A 702 -24.32 -22.51 -21.35
N PHE A 703 -22.99 -22.55 -21.52
CA PHE A 703 -22.34 -23.60 -22.30
C PHE A 703 -22.63 -25.00 -21.75
N LEU A 704 -22.51 -25.21 -20.43
CA LEU A 704 -22.80 -26.50 -19.81
C LEU A 704 -24.27 -26.92 -19.97
N GLY A 705 -25.21 -25.97 -19.90
CA GLY A 705 -26.63 -26.22 -20.16
C GLY A 705 -26.88 -26.75 -21.56
N ARG A 706 -26.33 -26.07 -22.57
CA ARG A 706 -26.38 -26.50 -23.98
C ARG A 706 -25.71 -27.86 -24.20
N LEU A 707 -24.60 -28.10 -23.49
CA LEU A 707 -23.88 -29.37 -23.53
C LEU A 707 -24.73 -30.52 -22.96
N GLN A 708 -25.43 -30.28 -21.85
CA GLN A 708 -26.36 -31.25 -21.26
C GLN A 708 -27.52 -31.57 -22.21
N GLU A 709 -28.10 -30.57 -22.87
CA GLU A 709 -29.15 -30.76 -23.89
C GLU A 709 -28.65 -31.59 -25.08
N GLY A 710 -27.46 -31.27 -25.60
CA GLY A 710 -26.83 -32.03 -26.68
C GLY A 710 -26.59 -33.50 -26.33
N PHE A 711 -26.14 -33.79 -25.10
CA PHE A 711 -25.99 -35.16 -24.62
C PHE A 711 -27.35 -35.87 -24.45
N GLY A 712 -28.38 -35.14 -24.01
CA GLY A 712 -29.74 -35.67 -23.88
C GLY A 712 -30.32 -36.19 -25.19
N GLN A 713 -29.96 -35.58 -26.33
CA GLN A 713 -30.39 -36.03 -27.66
C GLN A 713 -29.77 -37.38 -28.07
N VAL A 714 -28.55 -37.67 -27.57
CA VAL A 714 -27.81 -38.90 -27.92
C VAL A 714 -28.06 -40.03 -26.92
N LEU A 715 -28.08 -39.72 -25.63
CA LEU A 715 -28.17 -40.70 -24.54
C LEU A 715 -29.61 -40.91 -24.03
N GLY A 716 -30.55 -40.03 -24.41
CA GLY A 716 -31.94 -40.02 -23.95
C GLY A 716 -32.19 -39.08 -22.74
N PRO A 717 -33.44 -38.60 -22.54
CA PRO A 717 -33.77 -37.48 -21.65
C PRO A 717 -33.61 -37.73 -20.13
N ASN A 718 -33.17 -38.93 -19.70
CA ASN A 718 -33.07 -39.34 -18.30
C ASN A 718 -31.65 -39.72 -17.83
N VAL A 719 -30.61 -39.53 -18.67
CA VAL A 719 -29.23 -39.96 -18.32
C VAL A 719 -28.49 -38.93 -17.45
N LEU A 720 -28.92 -37.67 -17.46
CA LEU A 720 -28.32 -36.60 -16.66
C LEU A 720 -29.29 -36.09 -15.60
N SER A 721 -28.80 -35.88 -14.38
CA SER A 721 -29.57 -35.35 -13.26
C SER A 721 -30.15 -33.98 -13.60
N LYS A 722 -31.40 -33.73 -13.18
CA LYS A 722 -32.06 -32.43 -13.28
C LYS A 722 -31.62 -31.44 -12.18
N ASN A 723 -30.75 -31.86 -11.27
CA ASN A 723 -30.23 -30.99 -10.22
C ASN A 723 -29.26 -29.96 -10.83
N PRO A 724 -29.47 -28.65 -10.64
CA PRO A 724 -28.56 -27.60 -11.12
C PRO A 724 -27.13 -27.80 -10.60
N ASP A 725 -26.98 -28.31 -9.39
CA ASP A 725 -25.69 -28.58 -8.74
C ASP A 725 -24.86 -29.68 -9.42
N GLU A 726 -25.47 -30.48 -10.30
CA GLU A 726 -24.78 -31.56 -11.02
C GLU A 726 -24.36 -31.15 -12.43
N LEU A 727 -24.80 -29.99 -12.92
CA LEU A 727 -24.45 -29.47 -14.24
C LEU A 727 -22.93 -29.40 -14.50
N PRO A 728 -22.08 -29.00 -13.53
CA PRO A 728 -20.63 -29.01 -13.70
C PRO A 728 -20.03 -30.37 -14.06
N PHE A 729 -20.69 -31.49 -13.69
CA PHE A 729 -20.20 -32.82 -14.03
C PHE A 729 -20.42 -33.20 -15.50
N ALA A 730 -21.23 -32.44 -16.24
CA ALA A 730 -21.48 -32.67 -17.66
C ALA A 730 -20.19 -32.65 -18.48
N ALA A 731 -19.26 -31.72 -18.16
CA ALA A 731 -17.96 -31.62 -18.83
C ALA A 731 -17.08 -32.89 -18.68
N GLY A 732 -17.33 -33.70 -17.65
CA GLY A 732 -16.59 -34.93 -17.39
C GLY A 732 -17.06 -36.14 -18.19
N LEU A 733 -18.26 -36.11 -18.77
CA LEU A 733 -18.84 -37.27 -19.46
C LEU A 733 -18.15 -37.61 -20.78
N PRO A 734 -17.81 -36.64 -21.65
CA PRO A 734 -17.01 -36.92 -22.84
C PRO A 734 -15.66 -37.54 -22.49
N LEU A 735 -15.02 -37.02 -21.44
CA LEU A 735 -13.72 -37.51 -20.96
C LEU A 735 -13.82 -38.94 -20.43
N ALA A 736 -14.89 -39.26 -19.70
CA ALA A 736 -15.17 -40.61 -19.21
C ALA A 736 -15.40 -41.59 -20.36
N ALA A 737 -16.26 -41.23 -21.32
CA ALA A 737 -16.61 -42.07 -22.46
C ALA A 737 -15.40 -42.35 -23.38
N ALA A 738 -14.59 -41.33 -23.67
CA ALA A 738 -13.36 -41.47 -24.44
C ALA A 738 -12.31 -42.38 -23.75
N ALA A 739 -12.33 -42.44 -22.42
CA ALA A 739 -11.49 -43.31 -21.61
C ALA A 739 -12.07 -44.73 -21.38
N GLY A 740 -13.30 -45.01 -21.86
CA GLY A 740 -14.00 -46.29 -21.68
C GLY A 740 -14.62 -46.47 -20.28
N GLN A 741 -15.08 -45.38 -19.66
CA GLN A 741 -15.77 -45.35 -18.36
C GLN A 741 -17.19 -44.78 -18.54
N MET A 742 -18.17 -45.27 -17.78
CA MET A 742 -19.58 -44.83 -17.91
C MET A 742 -19.88 -43.50 -17.20
N SER A 743 -19.06 -43.12 -16.20
CA SER A 743 -19.29 -41.89 -15.45
C SER A 743 -17.98 -41.32 -14.88
N PRO A 744 -17.95 -40.01 -14.57
CA PRO A 744 -16.88 -39.39 -13.78
C PRO A 744 -16.61 -40.05 -12.42
N GLN A 745 -17.58 -40.83 -11.91
CA GLN A 745 -17.53 -41.53 -10.62
C GLN A 745 -17.05 -42.98 -10.75
N GLY A 746 -16.81 -43.47 -11.98
CA GLY A 746 -16.18 -44.77 -12.26
C GLY A 746 -17.13 -45.98 -12.23
N ASP A 747 -18.44 -45.78 -12.38
CA ASP A 747 -19.42 -46.86 -12.30
C ASP A 747 -19.55 -47.57 -13.67
N LYS A 748 -18.88 -48.71 -13.84
CA LYS A 748 -18.83 -49.63 -15.01
C LYS A 748 -17.92 -49.18 -16.18
N LYS A 749 -17.15 -50.15 -16.71
CA LYS A 749 -16.38 -50.02 -17.96
C LYS A 749 -17.32 -50.15 -19.15
N VAL A 750 -17.16 -49.28 -20.14
CA VAL A 750 -17.91 -49.28 -21.40
C VAL A 750 -16.91 -49.30 -22.56
N GLU A 751 -17.36 -49.67 -23.76
CA GLU A 751 -16.58 -49.45 -24.97
C GLU A 751 -16.21 -47.98 -25.12
N LYS A 752 -14.97 -47.72 -25.55
CA LYS A 752 -14.48 -46.36 -25.80
C LYS A 752 -15.31 -45.75 -26.93
N SER A 753 -15.89 -44.58 -26.68
CA SER A 753 -16.73 -43.89 -27.66
C SER A 753 -16.39 -42.41 -27.72
N ASP A 754 -16.18 -41.91 -28.94
CA ASP A 754 -15.87 -40.50 -29.22
C ASP A 754 -17.13 -39.70 -29.56
N VAL A 755 -18.32 -40.32 -29.53
CA VAL A 755 -19.59 -39.67 -29.89
C VAL A 755 -19.86 -38.42 -29.04
N LEU A 756 -19.64 -38.52 -27.72
CA LEU A 756 -19.85 -37.38 -26.81
C LEU A 756 -18.78 -36.29 -26.98
N MET A 757 -17.58 -36.64 -27.44
CA MET A 757 -16.53 -35.66 -27.77
C MET A 757 -16.89 -34.85 -29.02
N HIS A 758 -17.44 -35.50 -30.05
CA HIS A 758 -17.94 -34.82 -31.24
C HIS A 758 -19.12 -33.89 -30.93
N VAL A 759 -20.10 -34.35 -30.14
CA VAL A 759 -21.21 -33.48 -29.69
C VAL A 759 -20.69 -32.27 -28.91
N ALA A 760 -19.72 -32.47 -28.01
CA ALA A 760 -19.11 -31.37 -27.27
C ALA A 760 -18.39 -30.38 -28.19
N ALA A 761 -17.71 -30.87 -29.23
CA ALA A 761 -17.06 -30.04 -30.24
C ALA A 761 -18.07 -29.21 -31.03
N ASP A 762 -19.17 -29.82 -31.49
CA ASP A 762 -20.20 -29.15 -32.28
C ASP A 762 -20.91 -28.06 -31.47
N VAL A 763 -21.29 -28.37 -30.23
CA VAL A 763 -21.93 -27.40 -29.32
C VAL A 763 -20.98 -26.23 -29.03
N LEU A 764 -19.70 -26.49 -28.78
CA LEU A 764 -18.72 -25.45 -28.53
C LEU A 764 -18.46 -24.58 -29.76
N GLN A 765 -18.36 -25.17 -30.95
CA GLN A 765 -18.20 -24.40 -32.20
C GLN A 765 -19.41 -23.49 -32.45
N GLN A 766 -20.62 -23.99 -32.24
CA GLN A 766 -21.84 -23.18 -32.36
C GLN A 766 -21.83 -22.03 -31.33
N PHE A 767 -21.52 -22.33 -30.07
CA PHE A 767 -21.44 -21.34 -29.00
C PHE A 767 -20.45 -20.21 -29.33
N LEU A 768 -19.27 -20.55 -29.85
CA LEU A 768 -18.26 -19.55 -30.25
C LEU A 768 -18.69 -18.74 -31.49
N ARG A 769 -19.35 -19.36 -32.47
CA ARG A 769 -19.86 -18.66 -33.66
C ARG A 769 -20.98 -17.66 -33.34
N GLU A 770 -21.69 -17.86 -32.24
CA GLU A 770 -22.70 -16.93 -31.73
C GLU A 770 -22.10 -15.73 -30.97
N GLY A 771 -20.76 -15.64 -30.85
CA GLY A 771 -20.07 -14.52 -30.19
C GLY A 771 -19.90 -14.66 -28.68
N GLN A 772 -20.28 -15.80 -28.10
CA GLN A 772 -20.23 -16.01 -26.64
C GLN A 772 -18.80 -16.23 -26.09
N GLY A 773 -17.79 -16.24 -26.97
CA GLY A 773 -16.37 -16.42 -26.60
C GLY A 773 -15.60 -15.14 -26.24
N SER A 774 -16.17 -13.98 -26.53
CA SER A 774 -15.53 -12.66 -26.42
C SER A 774 -16.36 -11.62 -25.67
N VAL A 775 -17.38 -12.05 -24.91
CA VAL A 775 -18.33 -11.18 -24.21
C VAL A 775 -17.63 -10.23 -23.23
N ILE A 776 -16.69 -10.72 -22.42
CA ILE A 776 -15.97 -9.91 -21.43
C ILE A 776 -15.04 -8.93 -22.14
N LYS A 777 -14.30 -9.39 -23.15
CA LYS A 777 -13.45 -8.53 -23.97
C LYS A 777 -14.25 -7.42 -24.67
N GLU A 778 -15.38 -7.75 -25.29
CA GLU A 778 -16.24 -6.78 -25.96
C GLU A 778 -16.87 -5.78 -24.98
N ALA A 779 -17.30 -6.26 -23.81
CA ALA A 779 -17.82 -5.41 -22.74
C ALA A 779 -16.74 -4.46 -22.22
N SER A 780 -15.49 -4.92 -22.08
CA SER A 780 -14.37 -4.09 -21.63
C SER A 780 -13.99 -2.98 -22.63
N ALA A 781 -14.32 -3.15 -23.91
CA ALA A 781 -14.07 -2.17 -24.96
C ALA A 781 -15.17 -1.10 -25.08
N LYS A 782 -16.36 -1.34 -24.53
CA LYS A 782 -17.50 -0.42 -24.58
C LYS A 782 -17.59 0.40 -23.30
N LYS A 783 -17.85 1.70 -23.43
CA LYS A 783 -18.15 2.56 -22.28
C LYS A 783 -19.65 2.50 -22.00
N ALA A 784 -20.02 1.97 -20.84
CA ALA A 784 -21.40 1.95 -20.38
C ALA A 784 -21.94 3.39 -20.26
N GLN A 785 -23.17 3.60 -20.72
CA GLN A 785 -23.92 4.84 -20.58
C GLN A 785 -24.89 4.74 -19.40
N PRO A 786 -25.30 5.88 -18.81
CA PRO A 786 -26.29 5.87 -17.73
C PRO A 786 -27.60 5.15 -18.09
N GLN A 787 -28.03 5.24 -19.35
CA GLN A 787 -29.24 4.59 -19.86
C GLN A 787 -29.15 3.06 -19.82
N ASP A 788 -27.94 2.50 -19.94
CA ASP A 788 -27.73 1.06 -19.99
C ASP A 788 -27.96 0.39 -18.63
N VAL A 789 -27.97 1.17 -17.53
CA VAL A 789 -28.11 0.67 -16.15
C VAL A 789 -29.41 1.11 -15.47
N GLU A 790 -30.33 1.75 -16.20
CA GLU A 790 -31.62 2.21 -15.65
C GLU A 790 -32.51 1.06 -15.18
N SER A 791 -32.40 -0.11 -15.81
CA SER A 791 -33.12 -1.33 -15.43
C SER A 791 -32.54 -2.05 -14.21
N LEU A 792 -31.40 -1.58 -13.68
CA LEU A 792 -30.73 -2.24 -12.57
C LEU A 792 -31.55 -2.12 -11.28
N GLU A 793 -32.03 -3.26 -10.78
CA GLU A 793 -32.65 -3.31 -9.46
C GLU A 793 -31.59 -3.15 -8.37
N ILE A 794 -31.56 -1.95 -7.79
CA ILE A 794 -30.82 -1.59 -6.58
C ILE A 794 -31.85 -1.65 -5.45
N GLY A 795 -31.66 -2.54 -4.46
CA GLY A 795 -32.55 -2.57 -3.30
C GLY A 795 -32.59 -1.22 -2.58
N ASP A 796 -33.55 -1.01 -1.66
CA ASP A 796 -33.61 0.19 -0.82
C ASP A 796 -32.31 0.31 0.02
N ILE A 797 -31.35 1.07 -0.49
CA ILE A 797 -30.06 1.34 0.15
C ILE A 797 -30.06 2.85 0.41
N ASP A 798 -30.17 3.24 1.68
CA ASP A 798 -29.84 4.59 2.18
C ASP A 798 -28.43 4.51 2.79
N PRO A 799 -27.35 4.48 1.97
CA PRO A 799 -26.04 4.08 2.44
C PRO A 799 -25.45 5.09 3.43
N TRP A 800 -25.89 6.36 3.36
CA TRP A 800 -25.43 7.45 4.21
C TRP A 800 -26.40 7.80 5.35
N GLY A 801 -27.55 7.12 5.43
CA GLY A 801 -28.57 7.38 6.45
C GLY A 801 -29.28 8.75 6.29
N ILE A 802 -29.32 9.29 5.08
CA ILE A 802 -29.83 10.64 4.79
C ILE A 802 -31.35 10.65 4.79
N GLU A 803 -32.01 9.60 4.33
CA GLU A 803 -33.48 9.54 4.38
C GLU A 803 -33.98 9.52 5.82
N LYS A 804 -33.25 8.83 6.71
CA LYS A 804 -33.51 8.85 8.16
C LYS A 804 -33.37 10.27 8.72
N LEU A 805 -32.35 11.02 8.30
CA LEU A 805 -32.16 12.41 8.70
C LEU A 805 -33.30 13.31 8.18
N GLN A 806 -33.65 13.19 6.89
CA GLN A 806 -34.76 13.95 6.31
C GLN A 806 -36.10 13.67 7.02
N LYS A 807 -36.37 12.41 7.38
CA LYS A 807 -37.56 12.05 8.16
C LYS A 807 -37.54 12.64 9.58
N ALA A 808 -36.37 12.75 10.21
CA ALA A 808 -36.23 13.34 11.54
C ALA A 808 -36.40 14.87 11.57
N TYR A 809 -36.10 15.57 10.47
CA TYR A 809 -36.18 17.04 10.36
C TYR A 809 -37.42 17.55 9.60
N ARG A 810 -38.29 16.67 9.09
CA ARG A 810 -39.65 17.06 8.64
C ARG A 810 -40.53 17.31 9.87
N PHE A 811 -40.63 18.58 10.28
CA PHE A 811 -41.66 19.09 11.18
C PHE A 811 -42.91 19.52 10.42
#